data_AF-A0A538TSE0-F1
#
_entry.id   AF-A0A538TSE0-F1
#
_cell.length_a   1.000
_cell.length_b   1.000
_cell.length_c   1.000
_cell.angle_alpha   90.00
_cell.angle_beta   90.00
_cell.angle_gamma   90.00
#
_symmetry.space_group_name_H-M   'P 1'
#
loop_
_entity.id
_entity.type
_entity.pdbx_description
1 polymer ?
#
loop_
_entity_poly.entity_id
_entity_poly.type
_entity_poly.pdbx_seq_one_letter_code
_entity_poly.pdbx_strand_id
1 'polypeptide(L)'
;MLGMIQRSRTARREHGRVPHGRRLCVIALALFCTSSAAASAAPSQAARLAEEFRSGVDALAADSMEGRGITTAGILRAASWIERGLRSCGFTPAFGSSYRQPFDIKTGVVSLPGNHLEGVADSAWVPLGFSSPGAFSGEITFLGYGIDAPPLGFSEFEGVDLRGRVALMLRYEPQEKDSTSRFDGRKPSRWSALRYKVLRARERGAVAIVFVTGPLQDDKDRIPALRNDGPESPAGIPVIQVKTSVAQGWLHAAGIDLKRFQDDVDRDLKPRPRASTGVLLSGRVALQPMYAKAENLAGLIPGRGALRDEFVVVGAHYDHLGYGGEHSMRPNEHAIHNGADDNASGTVAALMIGEELKRSLEPAKARRGIVIALFSGEEVGLAGSSYFVQHPPVPMGHVAAMINLDMVGRLRGNRLIALGSDTAPQWKDLISRAAAAATLDVTSKGDGYGPSDQTSFYAAGVPVLHLFTGAHEQYHSPEDKPATVNPEGAAKVIAFAAFLGQDLSTATARPQYVRASAEPTMGGDSRGYGAYLGTIPDYSAMESAEGGVLLADVRPGGPADLAGIRGKDRIVEMAGTRVANLYDMTYALQDHRPAETIDVVVIRDGSRLTLRATLAERGAQGGAGQTGGGRAGRPFEHPLEAERHLSDVRQLTFGGENAEAYWSPDGQKLIFQATPRGAGCDQEYVLDLESGDVRMVSTGKGRTTCGYFEYPEGKRIIFSSTHAAGDSCPPPPDRSHGYVWAIYDSYDIYEGNPDGSRLTPLIKSPGYDAEATWCPRGGAIVFTSTRDGDLDVYVRDDTGKVKRMTDTPGYDGGAFFSPDCSQIVWRASRPQGAELKEYRELLAKGLIRPRSLEIFIMNADGTGARQLTKNGAANFCPTFLADGNRILYSSNAGAADPREFDLWMVDKRGGEPERITMAPGFDGFPHMSPDGRWLVWASNRADPGSHETNLFLARWRD
;
A
#
# COMPACT_ATOMS: atom_id res chain seq x y z
N MET A 1 -22.31 22.62 68.26
CA MET A 1 -23.39 23.64 68.23
C MET A 1 -24.54 23.01 67.44
N LEU A 2 -25.66 22.69 68.10
CA LEU A 2 -26.89 23.52 68.16
C LEU A 2 -27.56 23.65 66.78
N GLY A 3 -28.76 23.09 66.53
CA GLY A 3 -29.58 22.18 67.36
C GLY A 3 -31.04 22.07 66.89
N MET A 4 -31.86 21.34 67.66
CA MET A 4 -33.35 21.41 67.69
C MET A 4 -34.11 20.85 66.44
N ILE A 5 -35.34 20.31 66.51
CA ILE A 5 -36.30 20.10 67.63
C ILE A 5 -37.20 18.86 67.35
N GLN A 6 -37.55 18.11 68.42
CA GLN A 6 -38.85 17.53 68.85
C GLN A 6 -40.07 17.49 67.87
N ARG A 7 -41.08 16.59 67.97
CA ARG A 7 -41.45 15.52 68.95
C ARG A 7 -42.64 14.64 68.45
N SER A 8 -42.63 13.35 68.82
CA SER A 8 -43.74 12.48 69.30
C SER A 8 -45.16 12.45 68.67
N ARG A 9 -45.68 11.21 68.48
CA ARG A 9 -46.95 10.57 68.99
C ARG A 9 -47.48 9.56 67.94
N THR A 10 -48.28 8.48 68.17
CA THR A 10 -48.78 7.62 69.29
C THR A 10 -49.47 6.38 68.64
N ALA A 11 -49.71 5.19 69.24
CA ALA A 11 -49.31 4.52 70.49
C ALA A 11 -49.75 3.02 70.50
N ARG A 12 -49.14 2.20 71.38
CA ARG A 12 -49.71 1.06 72.18
C ARG A 12 -50.54 -0.07 71.48
N ARG A 13 -50.08 -1.34 71.56
CA ARG A 13 -50.49 -2.44 72.52
C ARG A 13 -51.75 -3.25 72.03
N GLU A 14 -52.00 -4.52 72.36
CA GLU A 14 -51.32 -5.56 73.19
C GLU A 14 -51.81 -6.99 72.85
N HIS A 15 -51.01 -8.02 73.20
CA HIS A 15 -51.36 -9.43 73.58
C HIS A 15 -52.27 -10.32 72.68
N GLY A 16 -52.11 -11.66 72.61
CA GLY A 16 -51.09 -12.59 73.15
C GLY A 16 -51.52 -14.08 73.16
N ARG A 17 -50.61 -15.01 73.51
CA ARG A 17 -50.76 -16.47 73.82
C ARG A 17 -51.15 -17.43 72.64
N VAL A 18 -50.39 -18.46 72.23
CA VAL A 18 -49.94 -19.72 72.91
C VAL A 18 -51.13 -20.58 73.39
N PRO A 19 -51.27 -21.92 73.15
CA PRO A 19 -50.25 -22.98 72.97
C PRO A 19 -50.49 -24.05 71.85
N HIS A 20 -49.72 -25.15 71.94
CA HIS A 20 -49.63 -26.35 71.08
C HIS A 20 -50.91 -27.18 70.84
N GLY A 21 -50.94 -27.91 69.71
CA GLY A 21 -51.81 -29.06 69.45
C GLY A 21 -51.31 -29.86 68.23
N ARG A 22 -51.24 -31.20 68.31
CA ARG A 22 -50.51 -32.06 67.35
C ARG A 22 -51.46 -32.98 66.56
N ARG A 23 -51.06 -33.29 65.31
CA ARG A 23 -51.46 -34.45 64.44
C ARG A 23 -52.65 -34.31 63.47
N LEU A 24 -52.27 -34.18 62.19
CA LEU A 24 -52.77 -34.83 60.95
C LEU A 24 -54.21 -35.35 60.88
N CYS A 25 -54.92 -34.90 59.84
CA CYS A 25 -55.55 -35.80 58.86
C CYS A 25 -55.37 -35.22 57.43
N VAL A 26 -55.60 -36.03 56.39
CA VAL A 26 -55.04 -35.87 55.01
C VAL A 26 -56.13 -35.44 53.98
N ILE A 27 -55.68 -35.03 52.77
CA ILE A 27 -56.40 -34.82 51.47
C ILE A 27 -56.68 -33.33 51.15
N ALA A 28 -56.31 -32.75 49.99
CA ALA A 28 -55.41 -33.19 48.89
C ALA A 28 -54.96 -32.00 47.98
N LEU A 29 -53.91 -32.24 47.18
CA LEU A 29 -53.50 -31.60 45.91
C LEU A 29 -53.56 -30.06 45.73
N ALA A 30 -52.40 -29.43 45.51
CA ALA A 30 -52.10 -28.72 44.24
C ALA A 30 -50.59 -28.37 44.10
N LEU A 31 -50.03 -28.73 42.93
CA LEU A 31 -48.79 -28.28 42.27
C LEU A 31 -47.49 -28.07 43.08
N PHE A 32 -46.47 -28.86 42.73
CA PHE A 32 -45.06 -28.50 42.88
C PHE A 32 -44.73 -27.25 42.05
N CYS A 33 -44.03 -26.29 42.67
CA CYS A 33 -43.27 -25.28 41.95
C CYS A 33 -41.87 -25.22 42.57
N THR A 34 -40.91 -25.87 41.91
CA THR A 34 -39.50 -25.87 42.33
C THR A 34 -38.84 -24.55 41.93
N SER A 35 -38.63 -23.67 42.90
CA SER A 35 -37.84 -22.45 42.72
C SER A 35 -36.35 -22.76 42.67
N SER A 36 -35.85 -23.11 41.48
CA SER A 36 -34.42 -23.14 41.19
C SER A 36 -33.85 -21.73 41.21
N ALA A 37 -33.22 -21.35 42.33
CA ALA A 37 -32.45 -20.12 42.40
C ALA A 37 -31.23 -20.21 41.47
N ALA A 38 -31.28 -19.49 40.35
CA ALA A 38 -30.16 -19.37 39.43
C ALA A 38 -29.05 -18.52 40.08
N ALA A 39 -27.96 -19.17 40.50
CA ALA A 39 -26.73 -18.46 40.80
C ALA A 39 -26.14 -17.91 39.50
N SER A 40 -26.03 -16.58 39.36
CA SER A 40 -25.31 -15.99 38.24
C SER A 40 -23.83 -16.34 38.35
N ALA A 41 -23.32 -17.17 37.43
CA ALA A 41 -21.89 -17.44 37.34
C ALA A 41 -21.14 -16.12 37.06
N ALA A 42 -19.99 -15.93 37.73
CA ALA A 42 -19.13 -14.79 37.46
C ALA A 42 -18.62 -14.82 36.00
N PRO A 43 -18.45 -13.66 35.34
CA PRO A 43 -17.96 -13.61 33.97
C PRO A 43 -16.58 -14.26 33.83
N SER A 44 -16.34 -14.87 32.66
CA SER A 44 -15.03 -15.47 32.35
C SER A 44 -13.93 -14.40 32.27
N GLN A 45 -12.67 -14.80 32.45
CA GLN A 45 -11.54 -13.87 32.36
C GLN A 45 -11.51 -13.14 31.00
N ALA A 46 -11.83 -13.83 29.90
CA ALA A 46 -11.90 -13.24 28.57
C ALA A 46 -13.02 -12.18 28.45
N ALA A 47 -14.21 -12.46 29.01
CA ALA A 47 -15.31 -11.49 29.02
C ALA A 47 -14.96 -10.24 29.85
N ARG A 48 -14.30 -10.41 31.02
CA ARG A 48 -13.81 -9.30 31.84
C ARG A 48 -12.79 -8.44 31.08
N LEU A 49 -11.83 -9.06 30.40
CA LEU A 49 -10.83 -8.35 29.58
C LEU A 49 -11.51 -7.61 28.41
N ALA A 50 -12.51 -8.20 27.75
CA ALA A 50 -13.25 -7.52 26.68
C ALA A 50 -14.00 -6.28 27.19
N GLU A 51 -14.69 -6.39 28.34
CA GLU A 51 -15.40 -5.26 28.97
C GLU A 51 -14.45 -4.14 29.44
N GLU A 52 -13.34 -4.50 30.06
CA GLU A 52 -12.31 -3.57 30.53
C GLU A 52 -11.60 -2.84 29.37
N PHE A 53 -11.25 -3.58 28.31
CA PHE A 53 -10.71 -3.01 27.07
C PHE A 53 -11.69 -2.03 26.41
N ARG A 54 -12.96 -2.43 26.27
CA ARG A 54 -14.04 -1.58 25.74
C ARG A 54 -14.12 -0.26 26.50
N SER A 55 -14.19 -0.33 27.84
CA SER A 55 -14.28 0.84 28.72
C SER A 55 -13.05 1.76 28.60
N GLY A 56 -11.85 1.19 28.44
CA GLY A 56 -10.63 1.96 28.20
C GLY A 56 -10.64 2.70 26.86
N VAL A 57 -11.02 2.01 25.77
CA VAL A 57 -11.08 2.61 24.43
C VAL A 57 -12.18 3.68 24.36
N ASP A 58 -13.36 3.41 24.91
CA ASP A 58 -14.47 4.37 24.97
C ASP A 58 -14.06 5.66 25.73
N ALA A 59 -13.16 5.56 26.72
CA ALA A 59 -12.65 6.71 27.47
C ALA A 59 -11.55 7.49 26.74
N LEU A 60 -10.57 6.82 26.11
CA LEU A 60 -9.46 7.48 25.41
C LEU A 60 -9.83 8.00 24.02
N ALA A 61 -10.76 7.34 23.34
CA ALA A 61 -11.30 7.74 22.04
C ALA A 61 -12.68 8.42 22.14
N ALA A 62 -13.00 9.02 23.29
CA ALA A 62 -14.13 9.93 23.44
C ALA A 62 -13.89 11.25 22.69
N ASP A 63 -14.95 11.91 22.20
CA ASP A 63 -14.86 13.26 21.62
C ASP A 63 -14.29 14.29 22.62
N SER A 64 -14.50 14.06 23.92
CA SER A 64 -13.91 14.84 25.01
C SER A 64 -12.38 14.69 25.13
N MET A 65 -11.73 13.83 24.33
CA MET A 65 -10.28 13.76 24.19
C MET A 65 -9.76 14.50 22.94
N GLU A 66 -10.61 15.22 22.20
CA GLU A 66 -10.23 16.10 21.07
C GLU A 66 -9.20 15.45 20.12
N GLY A 67 -9.42 14.16 19.83
CA GLY A 67 -8.59 13.31 18.98
C GLY A 67 -7.12 13.20 19.37
N ARG A 68 -6.76 13.54 20.62
CA ARG A 68 -5.41 13.43 21.19
C ARG A 68 -4.30 14.09 20.34
N GLY A 69 -4.64 15.14 19.60
CA GLY A 69 -3.68 15.94 18.84
C GLY A 69 -2.65 16.61 19.75
N ILE A 70 -1.37 16.60 19.34
CA ILE A 70 -0.22 17.14 20.09
C ILE A 70 -0.44 18.59 20.56
N THR A 71 -1.22 19.38 19.80
CA THR A 71 -1.56 20.77 20.13
C THR A 71 -2.96 20.98 20.74
N THR A 72 -3.74 19.93 20.99
CA THR A 72 -5.08 20.05 21.61
C THR A 72 -4.99 19.92 23.13
N ALA A 73 -6.03 20.34 23.86
CA ALA A 73 -6.09 20.06 25.30
C ALA A 73 -6.37 18.56 25.58
N GLY A 74 -6.78 17.82 24.55
CA GLY A 74 -7.02 16.38 24.54
C GLY A 74 -5.82 15.53 24.92
N ILE A 75 -4.63 15.78 24.35
CA ILE A 75 -3.41 15.02 24.66
C ILE A 75 -3.09 15.05 26.16
N LEU A 76 -3.29 16.20 26.82
CA LEU A 76 -3.04 16.36 28.26
C LEU A 76 -4.07 15.61 29.12
N ARG A 77 -5.32 15.49 28.64
CA ARG A 77 -6.36 14.69 29.30
C ARG A 77 -6.11 13.19 29.14
N ALA A 78 -5.69 12.76 27.96
CA ALA A 78 -5.26 11.38 27.69
C ALA A 78 -4.04 10.99 28.55
N ALA A 79 -2.97 11.80 28.55
CA ALA A 79 -1.80 11.61 29.41
C ALA A 79 -2.18 11.51 30.91
N SER A 80 -3.12 12.35 31.36
CA SER A 80 -3.61 12.31 32.74
C SER A 80 -4.50 11.11 33.05
N TRP A 81 -5.18 10.55 32.05
CA TRP A 81 -5.90 9.27 32.17
C TRP A 81 -4.91 8.10 32.26
N ILE A 82 -3.90 8.08 31.38
CA ILE A 82 -2.82 7.09 31.35
C ILE A 82 -2.04 7.06 32.67
N GLU A 83 -1.63 8.22 33.19
CA GLU A 83 -0.92 8.30 34.47
C GLU A 83 -1.73 7.71 35.64
N ARG A 84 -3.06 7.92 35.64
CA ARG A 84 -3.95 7.29 36.61
C ARG A 84 -4.00 5.77 36.43
N GLY A 85 -4.05 5.28 35.19
CA GLY A 85 -3.98 3.85 34.85
C GLY A 85 -2.69 3.19 35.36
N LEU A 86 -1.53 3.74 35.01
CA LEU A 86 -0.21 3.27 35.48
C LEU A 86 -0.15 3.20 37.02
N ARG A 87 -0.73 4.21 37.69
CA ARG A 87 -0.83 4.28 39.15
C ARG A 87 -1.84 3.30 39.75
N SER A 88 -3.00 3.04 39.11
CA SER A 88 -4.02 2.13 39.61
C SER A 88 -3.61 0.66 39.48
N CYS A 89 -2.93 0.29 38.39
CA CYS A 89 -2.26 -1.01 38.27
C CYS A 89 -1.08 -1.15 39.26
N GLY A 90 -0.69 -0.05 39.93
CA GLY A 90 0.34 0.00 40.96
C GLY A 90 1.74 -0.25 40.40
N PHE A 91 2.03 0.26 39.20
CA PHE A 91 3.40 0.32 38.70
C PHE A 91 4.16 1.43 39.44
N THR A 92 5.48 1.35 39.48
CA THR A 92 6.32 2.45 39.98
C THR A 92 6.56 3.48 38.87
N PRO A 93 6.79 4.77 39.16
CA PRO A 93 7.12 5.75 38.13
C PRO A 93 8.47 5.39 37.48
N ALA A 94 8.56 5.43 36.15
CA ALA A 94 9.80 5.04 35.44
C ALA A 94 10.86 6.17 35.42
N PHE A 95 10.43 7.44 35.43
CA PHE A 95 11.33 8.60 35.33
C PHE A 95 11.58 9.20 36.73
N GLY A 96 12.24 8.41 37.58
CA GLY A 96 12.49 8.76 38.99
C GLY A 96 11.20 8.79 39.81
N SER A 97 10.73 9.98 40.18
CA SER A 97 9.43 10.16 40.86
C SER A 97 8.26 10.44 39.91
N SER A 98 8.52 10.56 38.60
CA SER A 98 7.55 10.94 37.57
C SER A 98 7.17 9.75 36.68
N TYR A 99 5.89 9.64 36.31
CA TYR A 99 5.48 8.78 35.19
C TYR A 99 5.72 9.46 33.84
N ARG A 100 5.89 10.80 33.80
CA ARG A 100 6.00 11.61 32.59
C ARG A 100 7.45 11.97 32.27
N GLN A 101 7.80 11.89 31.00
CA GLN A 101 9.03 12.36 30.38
C GLN A 101 8.68 13.42 29.33
N PRO A 102 8.81 14.73 29.66
CA PRO A 102 8.51 15.80 28.71
C PRO A 102 9.64 15.99 27.70
N PHE A 103 9.27 16.38 26.49
CA PHE A 103 10.15 16.78 25.40
C PHE A 103 9.45 17.78 24.47
N ASP A 104 10.20 18.49 23.65
CA ASP A 104 9.67 19.49 22.73
C ASP A 104 9.57 18.89 21.31
N ILE A 105 8.43 19.09 20.64
CA ILE A 105 8.18 18.72 19.24
C ILE A 105 7.93 20.00 18.45
N LYS A 106 8.59 20.18 17.30
CA LYS A 106 8.20 21.25 16.39
C LYS A 106 6.82 20.96 15.82
N THR A 107 5.88 21.83 16.17
CA THR A 107 4.51 21.79 15.69
C THR A 107 4.20 22.89 14.70
N GLY A 108 5.18 23.71 14.27
CA GLY A 108 4.99 24.64 13.16
C GLY A 108 6.00 25.77 13.04
N VAL A 109 5.54 26.91 12.50
CA VAL A 109 6.29 28.18 12.42
C VAL A 109 5.38 29.37 12.70
N VAL A 110 5.97 30.47 13.17
CA VAL A 110 5.31 31.76 13.37
C VAL A 110 6.05 32.87 12.64
N SER A 111 5.30 33.85 12.12
CA SER A 111 5.85 35.06 11.50
C SER A 111 6.35 36.05 12.57
N LEU A 112 7.57 36.55 12.41
CA LEU A 112 8.17 37.56 13.28
C LEU A 112 8.11 38.97 12.66
N PRO A 113 8.23 40.04 13.47
CA PRO A 113 8.49 41.39 12.97
C PRO A 113 9.75 41.44 12.10
N GLY A 114 9.73 42.26 11.05
CA GLY A 114 10.86 42.46 10.13
C GLY A 114 10.76 41.68 8.80
N ASN A 115 9.72 40.87 8.62
CA ASN A 115 9.27 40.46 7.28
C ASN A 115 8.96 41.71 6.44
N HIS A 116 9.54 41.82 5.25
CA HIS A 116 9.21 42.88 4.28
C HIS A 116 9.59 42.47 2.86
N LEU A 117 8.95 43.08 1.87
CA LEU A 117 9.24 42.90 0.45
C LEU A 117 9.25 44.28 -0.22
N GLU A 118 10.38 44.67 -0.83
CA GLU A 118 10.54 46.02 -1.34
C GLU A 118 9.54 46.32 -2.47
N GLY A 119 8.82 47.45 -2.35
CA GLY A 119 7.82 47.88 -3.33
C GLY A 119 6.50 47.09 -3.31
N VAL A 120 6.29 46.16 -2.38
CA VAL A 120 5.05 45.36 -2.26
C VAL A 120 4.39 45.60 -0.90
N ALA A 121 3.07 45.81 -0.87
CA ALA A 121 2.32 45.95 0.37
C ALA A 121 2.23 44.61 1.12
N ASP A 122 2.29 44.64 2.46
CA ASP A 122 2.28 43.43 3.31
C ASP A 122 1.01 42.56 3.16
N SER A 123 -0.10 43.14 2.67
CA SER A 123 -1.33 42.41 2.33
C SER A 123 -1.32 41.75 0.94
N ALA A 124 -0.20 41.85 0.22
CA ALA A 124 -0.01 41.39 -1.15
C ALA A 124 1.16 40.39 -1.31
N TRP A 125 1.72 39.91 -0.20
CA TRP A 125 2.63 38.75 -0.16
C TRP A 125 2.55 37.99 1.19
N VAL A 126 3.12 36.80 1.26
CA VAL A 126 3.27 36.00 2.50
C VAL A 126 4.51 35.10 2.38
N PRO A 127 5.29 34.85 3.46
CA PRO A 127 6.23 33.74 3.48
C PRO A 127 5.50 32.39 3.51
N LEU A 128 6.06 31.35 2.90
CA LEU A 128 5.55 29.97 3.08
C LEU A 128 6.13 29.36 4.37
N GLY A 129 5.46 28.40 5.00
CA GLY A 129 5.85 27.91 6.33
C GLY A 129 7.22 27.22 6.36
N PHE A 130 7.57 26.51 5.28
CA PHE A 130 8.88 25.91 5.05
C PHE A 130 9.99 26.88 4.61
N SER A 131 9.71 28.19 4.54
CA SER A 131 10.67 29.22 4.11
C SER A 131 11.82 29.37 5.10
N SER A 132 13.04 29.57 4.60
CA SER A 132 14.18 29.85 5.48
C SER A 132 14.26 31.34 5.81
N PRO A 133 14.51 31.72 7.09
CA PRO A 133 14.69 33.11 7.46
C PRO A 133 15.98 33.66 6.84
N GLY A 134 15.92 34.89 6.33
CA GLY A 134 17.05 35.52 5.63
C GLY A 134 16.64 36.75 4.84
N ALA A 135 17.62 37.59 4.54
CA ALA A 135 17.47 38.65 3.54
C ALA A 135 17.87 38.12 2.16
N PHE A 136 17.24 38.63 1.11
CA PHE A 136 17.56 38.31 -0.28
C PHE A 136 17.48 39.56 -1.15
N SER A 137 18.24 39.59 -2.23
CA SER A 137 18.11 40.56 -3.31
C SER A 137 18.60 39.93 -4.60
N GLY A 138 17.90 40.13 -5.70
CA GLY A 138 18.25 39.59 -7.01
C GLY A 138 17.22 39.96 -8.07
N GLU A 139 17.62 39.91 -9.35
CA GLU A 139 16.69 40.14 -10.45
C GLU A 139 15.77 38.94 -10.63
N ILE A 140 14.50 39.20 -10.96
CA ILE A 140 13.50 38.17 -11.19
C ILE A 140 13.78 37.44 -12.52
N THR A 141 13.82 36.12 -12.44
CA THR A 141 13.80 35.18 -13.57
C THR A 141 12.49 34.41 -13.52
N PHE A 142 11.67 34.46 -14.57
CA PHE A 142 10.38 33.77 -14.61
C PHE A 142 10.53 32.39 -15.25
N LEU A 143 10.15 31.35 -14.54
CA LEU A 143 10.35 29.96 -14.96
C LEU A 143 9.04 29.29 -15.36
N GLY A 144 8.00 30.05 -15.71
CA GLY A 144 6.69 29.48 -16.03
C GLY A 144 6.11 28.74 -14.83
N TYR A 145 5.86 27.45 -14.95
CA TYR A 145 5.45 26.59 -13.82
C TYR A 145 6.62 26.13 -12.94
N GLY A 146 7.88 26.36 -13.32
CA GLY A 146 9.04 25.88 -12.57
C GLY A 146 9.16 24.35 -12.56
N ILE A 147 8.72 23.70 -13.64
CA ILE A 147 8.73 22.23 -13.78
C ILE A 147 10.08 21.76 -14.34
N ASP A 148 10.60 20.66 -13.78
CA ASP A 148 11.76 19.94 -14.27
C ASP A 148 11.40 18.45 -14.40
N ALA A 149 10.87 18.06 -15.55
CA ALA A 149 10.39 16.71 -15.85
C ALA A 149 11.11 16.09 -17.06
N PRO A 150 12.39 15.65 -16.90
CA PRO A 150 13.14 15.00 -17.97
C PRO A 150 12.44 13.79 -18.63
N PRO A 151 11.72 12.89 -17.91
CA PRO A 151 10.98 11.80 -18.54
C PRO A 151 9.87 12.27 -19.50
N LEU A 152 9.38 13.49 -19.32
CA LEU A 152 8.40 14.13 -20.20
C LEU A 152 9.07 15.02 -21.26
N GLY A 153 10.39 15.22 -21.23
CA GLY A 153 11.06 16.20 -22.08
C GLY A 153 10.54 17.62 -21.86
N PHE A 154 10.14 17.95 -20.62
CA PHE A 154 9.63 19.27 -20.24
C PHE A 154 10.48 19.81 -19.10
N SER A 155 11.35 20.78 -19.37
CA SER A 155 12.11 21.48 -18.34
C SER A 155 12.06 22.98 -18.60
N GLU A 156 11.61 23.74 -17.61
CA GLU A 156 11.65 25.21 -17.63
C GLU A 156 12.97 25.76 -17.05
N PHE A 157 13.90 24.88 -16.67
CA PHE A 157 15.24 25.24 -16.19
C PHE A 157 16.32 25.10 -17.27
N GLU A 158 16.00 24.52 -18.43
CA GLU A 158 16.97 24.31 -19.50
C GLU A 158 17.45 25.65 -20.09
N GLY A 159 18.77 25.85 -20.11
CA GLY A 159 19.37 27.10 -20.59
C GLY A 159 19.24 28.31 -19.65
N VAL A 160 18.73 28.15 -18.42
CA VAL A 160 18.52 29.27 -17.49
C VAL A 160 19.57 29.29 -16.38
N ASP A 161 20.27 30.43 -16.22
CA ASP A 161 21.17 30.69 -15.09
C ASP A 161 20.41 31.38 -13.95
N LEU A 162 20.37 30.76 -12.77
CA LEU A 162 19.71 31.29 -11.58
C LEU A 162 20.67 31.84 -10.53
N ARG A 163 21.99 31.84 -10.76
CA ARG A 163 22.99 32.35 -9.79
C ARG A 163 22.71 33.81 -9.44
N GLY A 164 22.38 34.06 -8.16
CA GLY A 164 22.06 35.42 -7.68
C GLY A 164 20.69 35.94 -8.14
N ARG A 165 19.84 35.08 -8.72
CA ARG A 165 18.50 35.44 -9.23
C ARG A 165 17.41 35.09 -8.22
N VAL A 166 16.30 35.81 -8.31
CA VAL A 166 15.05 35.44 -7.65
C VAL A 166 14.19 34.68 -8.67
N ALA A 167 13.81 33.44 -8.36
CA ALA A 167 13.03 32.63 -9.28
C ALA A 167 11.52 32.82 -9.05
N LEU A 168 10.80 33.34 -10.04
CA LEU A 168 9.34 33.47 -10.03
C LEU A 168 8.71 32.28 -10.77
N MET A 169 7.79 31.57 -10.12
CA MET A 169 7.14 30.36 -10.62
C MET A 169 5.63 30.36 -10.34
N LEU A 170 4.86 29.78 -11.25
CA LEU A 170 3.48 29.39 -11.00
C LEU A 170 3.45 28.18 -10.05
N ARG A 171 2.46 28.17 -9.16
CA ARG A 171 2.00 26.96 -8.46
C ARG A 171 1.36 26.00 -9.47
N TYR A 172 1.08 24.77 -9.04
CA TYR A 172 0.39 23.76 -9.88
C TYR A 172 1.19 23.43 -11.15
N GLU A 173 0.52 23.00 -12.22
CA GLU A 173 1.14 22.54 -13.47
C GLU A 173 0.19 22.70 -14.66
N PRO A 174 0.68 22.57 -15.90
CA PRO A 174 -0.17 22.67 -17.09
C PRO A 174 -1.30 21.65 -17.11
N GLN A 175 -2.45 22.07 -17.62
CA GLN A 175 -3.62 21.22 -17.84
C GLN A 175 -4.15 20.48 -16.57
N GLU A 176 -3.98 21.02 -15.36
CA GLU A 176 -4.35 20.37 -14.08
C GLU A 176 -5.81 19.83 -13.99
N LYS A 177 -6.71 20.31 -14.85
CA LYS A 177 -8.14 19.94 -14.91
C LYS A 177 -8.43 18.87 -15.99
N ASP A 178 -7.46 18.59 -16.85
CA ASP A 178 -7.54 17.61 -17.93
C ASP A 178 -7.16 16.22 -17.39
N SER A 179 -8.05 15.25 -17.56
CA SER A 179 -7.79 13.85 -17.20
C SER A 179 -6.71 13.19 -18.08
N THR A 180 -6.39 13.79 -19.23
CA THR A 180 -5.37 13.33 -20.18
C THR A 180 -4.05 14.10 -20.08
N SER A 181 -3.92 15.04 -19.13
CA SER A 181 -2.66 15.78 -18.91
C SER A 181 -1.50 14.81 -18.70
N ARG A 182 -0.39 15.07 -19.38
CA ARG A 182 0.85 14.29 -19.26
C ARG A 182 1.54 14.42 -17.90
N PHE A 183 1.05 15.31 -17.04
CA PHE A 183 1.49 15.51 -15.66
C PHE A 183 0.50 14.83 -14.69
N ASP A 184 0.39 13.50 -14.77
CA ASP A 184 -0.49 12.67 -13.93
C ASP A 184 -2.02 13.00 -14.00
N GLY A 185 -2.46 13.58 -15.12
CA GLY A 185 -3.86 13.90 -15.39
C GLY A 185 -4.42 14.98 -14.47
N ARG A 186 -5.47 14.64 -13.71
CA ARG A 186 -6.08 15.52 -12.69
C ARG A 186 -5.43 15.40 -11.30
N LYS A 187 -4.44 14.52 -11.13
CA LYS A 187 -3.73 14.33 -9.85
C LYS A 187 -2.48 15.20 -9.88
N PRO A 188 -2.21 16.05 -8.86
CA PRO A 188 -0.99 16.85 -8.84
C PRO A 188 0.26 15.97 -8.93
N SER A 189 1.05 16.13 -9.98
CA SER A 189 2.26 15.34 -10.19
C SER A 189 3.34 15.70 -9.17
N ARG A 190 4.37 14.86 -9.05
CA ARG A 190 5.56 15.17 -8.22
C ARG A 190 6.24 16.48 -8.64
N TRP A 191 6.12 16.90 -9.90
CA TRP A 191 6.76 18.11 -10.42
C TRP A 191 5.98 19.39 -10.06
N SER A 192 4.70 19.28 -9.69
CA SER A 192 3.90 20.38 -9.12
C SER A 192 4.32 20.76 -7.69
N ALA A 193 4.98 19.86 -6.96
CA ALA A 193 5.28 20.00 -5.54
C ALA A 193 6.23 21.17 -5.24
N LEU A 194 5.78 22.11 -4.38
CA LEU A 194 6.52 23.36 -4.12
C LEU A 194 7.95 23.12 -3.62
N ARG A 195 8.14 22.17 -2.69
CA ARG A 195 9.48 21.81 -2.19
C ARG A 195 10.40 21.26 -3.29
N TYR A 196 9.88 20.48 -4.24
CA TYR A 196 10.66 20.02 -5.40
C TYR A 196 11.09 21.18 -6.30
N LYS A 197 10.16 22.08 -6.65
CA LYS A 197 10.46 23.28 -7.46
C LYS A 197 11.51 24.18 -6.80
N VAL A 198 11.41 24.37 -5.48
CA VAL A 198 12.40 25.13 -4.68
C VAL A 198 13.77 24.45 -4.73
N LEU A 199 13.84 23.13 -4.54
CA LEU A 199 15.08 22.37 -4.66
C LEU A 199 15.73 22.58 -6.04
N ARG A 200 15.00 22.33 -7.13
CA ARG A 200 15.54 22.44 -8.51
C ARG A 200 16.05 23.84 -8.87
N ALA A 201 15.47 24.89 -8.27
CA ALA A 201 15.93 26.27 -8.43
C ALA A 201 17.13 26.62 -7.51
N ARG A 202 17.09 26.19 -6.26
CA ARG A 202 18.16 26.39 -5.26
C ARG A 202 19.48 25.79 -5.74
N GLU A 203 19.47 24.55 -6.23
CA GLU A 203 20.68 23.87 -6.75
C GLU A 203 21.25 24.54 -8.01
N ARG A 204 20.45 25.38 -8.70
CA ARG A 204 20.89 26.21 -9.83
C ARG A 204 21.31 27.64 -9.44
N GLY A 205 21.35 27.94 -8.12
CA GLY A 205 21.89 29.17 -7.56
C GLY A 205 20.88 30.27 -7.23
N ALA A 206 19.57 29.98 -7.28
CA ALA A 206 18.53 30.94 -6.89
C ALA A 206 18.68 31.36 -5.43
N VAL A 207 18.61 32.67 -5.15
CA VAL A 207 18.76 33.22 -3.79
C VAL A 207 17.44 33.37 -3.05
N ALA A 208 16.32 33.39 -3.76
CA ALA A 208 14.97 33.29 -3.21
C ALA A 208 13.98 32.78 -4.27
N ILE A 209 12.86 32.22 -3.82
CA ILE A 209 11.77 31.74 -4.67
C ILE A 209 10.50 32.55 -4.40
N VAL A 210 9.80 32.92 -5.47
CA VAL A 210 8.49 33.57 -5.43
C VAL A 210 7.48 32.68 -6.16
N PHE A 211 6.43 32.27 -5.45
CA PHE A 211 5.30 31.58 -6.04
C PHE A 211 4.13 32.53 -6.35
N VAL A 212 3.38 32.21 -7.39
CA VAL A 212 2.11 32.86 -7.76
C VAL A 212 1.09 31.77 -8.13
N THR A 213 -0.18 31.94 -7.76
CA THR A 213 -1.22 30.91 -8.01
C THR A 213 -1.54 30.71 -9.49
N GLY A 214 -1.59 31.80 -10.27
CA GLY A 214 -1.95 31.77 -11.69
C GLY A 214 -3.42 32.12 -11.96
N PRO A 215 -3.74 32.94 -12.98
CA PRO A 215 -5.12 33.26 -13.35
C PRO A 215 -6.03 32.07 -13.69
N LEU A 216 -5.51 30.91 -14.12
CA LEU A 216 -6.36 29.73 -14.39
C LEU A 216 -6.81 28.99 -13.11
N GLN A 217 -6.14 29.24 -11.99
CA GLN A 217 -6.38 28.59 -10.69
C GLN A 217 -7.18 29.48 -9.74
N ASP A 218 -6.88 30.77 -9.64
CA ASP A 218 -7.62 31.72 -8.81
C ASP A 218 -7.74 33.09 -9.51
N ASP A 219 -8.96 33.39 -9.96
CA ASP A 219 -9.36 34.66 -10.55
C ASP A 219 -9.56 35.78 -9.51
N LYS A 220 -9.54 35.44 -8.22
CA LYS A 220 -9.83 36.34 -7.09
C LYS A 220 -8.58 36.90 -6.41
N ASP A 221 -7.40 36.67 -6.97
CA ASP A 221 -6.13 37.27 -6.55
C ASP A 221 -5.83 37.08 -5.05
N ARG A 222 -6.09 35.88 -4.54
CA ARG A 222 -5.97 35.56 -3.12
C ARG A 222 -4.55 35.15 -2.76
N ILE A 223 -4.21 35.42 -1.51
CA ILE A 223 -3.03 34.89 -0.85
C ILE A 223 -3.46 33.79 0.11
N PRO A 224 -2.75 32.64 0.14
CA PRO A 224 -2.96 31.64 1.18
C PRO A 224 -2.54 32.21 2.53
N ALA A 225 -3.23 31.82 3.60
CA ALA A 225 -2.69 32.05 4.95
C ALA A 225 -1.31 31.37 5.09
N LEU A 226 -0.43 31.95 5.91
CA LEU A 226 0.75 31.24 6.40
C LEU A 226 0.27 29.93 7.04
N ARG A 227 0.64 28.81 6.43
CA ARG A 227 0.30 27.48 6.94
C ARG A 227 1.34 27.01 7.92
N ASN A 228 0.86 26.09 8.76
CA ASN A 228 1.66 25.35 9.67
C ASN A 228 2.16 24.09 8.96
N ASP A 229 3.41 24.13 8.49
CA ASP A 229 4.02 23.06 7.70
C ASP A 229 4.70 21.99 8.59
N GLY A 230 4.12 21.69 9.77
CA GLY A 230 4.49 20.56 10.62
C GLY A 230 5.93 20.55 11.18
N PRO A 231 6.48 19.37 11.50
CA PRO A 231 7.88 19.22 11.95
C PRO A 231 8.91 19.39 10.80
N GLU A 232 8.47 19.71 9.59
CA GLU A 232 9.33 19.66 8.40
C GLU A 232 10.47 20.69 8.44
N SER A 233 11.67 20.30 8.01
CA SER A 233 12.83 21.22 7.95
C SER A 233 12.63 22.37 6.92
N PRO A 234 13.25 23.55 7.13
CA PRO A 234 13.25 24.64 6.16
C PRO A 234 13.91 24.27 4.82
N ALA A 235 13.51 24.94 3.74
CA ALA A 235 13.96 24.64 2.37
C ALA A 235 15.39 25.11 2.00
N GLY A 236 16.10 25.77 2.92
CA GLY A 236 17.47 26.27 2.75
C GLY A 236 17.60 27.68 2.14
N ILE A 237 16.54 28.24 1.56
CA ILE A 237 16.48 29.62 1.04
C ILE A 237 15.12 30.29 1.37
N PRO A 238 15.03 31.63 1.31
CA PRO A 238 13.76 32.34 1.39
C PRO A 238 12.79 31.93 0.28
N VAL A 239 11.57 31.56 0.67
CA VAL A 239 10.44 31.24 -0.20
C VAL A 239 9.22 32.07 0.22
N ILE A 240 8.62 32.76 -0.74
CA ILE A 240 7.43 33.58 -0.54
C ILE A 240 6.37 33.27 -1.60
N GLN A 241 5.13 33.68 -1.34
CA GLN A 241 4.08 33.77 -2.34
C GLN A 241 3.57 35.22 -2.43
N VAL A 242 3.29 35.68 -3.64
CA VAL A 242 2.68 36.99 -3.91
C VAL A 242 1.29 36.84 -4.52
N LYS A 243 0.55 37.95 -4.56
CA LYS A 243 -0.65 38.09 -5.38
C LYS A 243 -0.34 37.92 -6.87
N THR A 244 -1.29 37.35 -7.61
CA THR A 244 -1.26 37.26 -9.07
C THR A 244 -1.16 38.66 -9.70
N SER A 245 -1.84 39.67 -9.14
CA SER A 245 -1.71 41.06 -9.60
C SER A 245 -0.30 41.65 -9.44
N VAL A 246 0.41 41.33 -8.36
CA VAL A 246 1.79 41.77 -8.12
C VAL A 246 2.75 41.10 -9.11
N ALA A 247 2.65 39.78 -9.24
CA ALA A 247 3.44 39.04 -10.23
C ALA A 247 3.17 39.50 -11.67
N GLN A 248 1.90 39.77 -12.01
CA GLN A 248 1.51 40.32 -13.31
C GLN A 248 2.09 41.71 -13.56
N GLY A 249 2.18 42.57 -12.54
CA GLY A 249 2.83 43.88 -12.65
C GLY A 249 4.31 43.77 -13.03
N TRP A 250 5.05 42.87 -12.38
CA TRP A 250 6.46 42.59 -12.71
C TRP A 250 6.64 41.96 -14.10
N LEU A 251 5.75 41.04 -14.47
CA LEU A 251 5.81 40.32 -15.75
C LEU A 251 5.38 41.18 -16.94
N HIS A 252 4.49 42.16 -16.73
CA HIS A 252 4.09 43.11 -17.76
C HIS A 252 5.29 43.95 -18.25
N ALA A 253 6.23 44.31 -17.37
CA ALA A 253 7.49 44.98 -17.76
C ALA A 253 8.35 44.12 -18.71
N ALA A 254 8.23 42.79 -18.63
CA ALA A 254 8.89 41.83 -19.51
C ALA A 254 8.04 41.44 -20.74
N GLY A 255 6.86 42.04 -20.94
CA GLY A 255 5.92 41.73 -22.02
C GLY A 255 5.12 40.43 -21.84
N ILE A 256 4.98 39.93 -20.61
CA ILE A 256 4.31 38.66 -20.29
C ILE A 256 2.96 38.91 -19.62
N ASP A 257 1.89 38.39 -20.23
CA ASP A 257 0.57 38.23 -19.61
C ASP A 257 0.44 36.80 -19.08
N LEU A 258 0.14 36.64 -17.78
CA LEU A 258 0.09 35.36 -17.10
C LEU A 258 -1.04 34.46 -17.60
N LYS A 259 -2.22 35.02 -17.90
CA LYS A 259 -3.35 34.20 -18.36
C LYS A 259 -3.04 33.64 -19.74
N ARG A 260 -2.61 34.50 -20.67
CA ARG A 260 -2.18 34.11 -22.01
C ARG A 260 -1.01 33.13 -21.95
N PHE A 261 -0.05 33.33 -21.04
CA PHE A 261 1.05 32.38 -20.84
C PHE A 261 0.53 30.99 -20.47
N GLN A 262 -0.38 30.89 -19.49
CA GLN A 262 -0.97 29.61 -19.11
C GLN A 262 -1.81 29.01 -20.24
N ASP A 263 -2.66 29.80 -20.93
CA ASP A 263 -3.44 29.34 -22.09
C ASP A 263 -2.51 28.82 -23.22
N ASP A 264 -1.37 29.49 -23.46
CA ASP A 264 -0.39 29.10 -24.47
C ASP A 264 0.36 27.81 -24.08
N VAL A 265 0.68 27.61 -22.80
CA VAL A 265 1.33 26.39 -22.28
C VAL A 265 0.36 25.20 -22.23
N ASP A 266 -0.87 25.40 -21.76
CA ASP A 266 -1.90 24.35 -21.73
C ASP A 266 -2.30 23.89 -23.14
N ARG A 267 -2.13 24.74 -24.16
CA ARG A 267 -2.41 24.36 -25.56
C ARG A 267 -1.37 23.45 -26.19
N ASP A 268 -0.08 23.65 -25.94
CA ASP A 268 0.99 22.94 -26.67
C ASP A 268 2.03 22.22 -25.80
N LEU A 269 1.93 22.32 -24.48
CA LEU A 269 2.78 21.67 -23.49
C LEU A 269 4.28 21.89 -23.73
N LYS A 270 4.65 23.13 -24.12
CA LYS A 270 6.06 23.54 -24.26
C LYS A 270 6.54 24.44 -23.11
N PRO A 271 7.73 24.20 -22.55
CA PRO A 271 8.34 25.09 -21.56
C PRO A 271 8.65 26.45 -22.20
N ARG A 272 8.47 27.53 -21.43
CA ARG A 272 8.63 28.92 -21.91
C ARG A 272 9.32 29.83 -20.86
N PRO A 273 10.48 29.44 -20.30
CA PRO A 273 11.15 30.29 -19.31
C PRO A 273 11.59 31.63 -19.90
N ARG A 274 11.61 32.65 -19.05
CA ARG A 274 12.13 34.00 -19.33
C ARG A 274 13.28 34.30 -18.37
N ALA A 275 14.50 34.16 -18.87
CA ALA A 275 15.74 34.28 -18.10
C ALA A 275 15.90 35.60 -17.32
N SER A 276 15.24 36.69 -17.75
CA SER A 276 15.29 38.02 -17.13
C SER A 276 13.97 38.74 -17.37
N THR A 277 13.48 39.45 -16.35
CA THR A 277 12.35 40.39 -16.46
C THR A 277 12.77 41.86 -16.36
N GLY A 278 14.02 42.14 -15.99
CA GLY A 278 14.51 43.48 -15.70
C GLY A 278 14.08 44.04 -14.33
N VAL A 279 13.35 43.25 -13.53
CA VAL A 279 12.85 43.68 -12.21
C VAL A 279 13.79 43.17 -11.11
N LEU A 280 14.43 44.09 -10.38
CA LEU A 280 15.14 43.78 -9.14
C LEU A 280 14.14 43.63 -7.99
N LEU A 281 14.27 42.56 -7.20
CA LEU A 281 13.46 42.34 -6.00
C LEU A 281 14.36 42.09 -4.80
N SER A 282 14.11 42.81 -3.70
CA SER A 282 14.73 42.56 -2.39
C SER A 282 13.68 42.38 -1.30
N GLY A 283 14.05 41.68 -0.24
CA GLY A 283 13.20 41.53 0.92
C GLY A 283 13.87 40.73 2.03
N ARG A 284 13.09 40.46 3.08
CA ARG A 284 13.50 39.62 4.21
C ARG A 284 12.36 38.73 4.66
N VAL A 285 12.67 37.45 4.85
CA VAL A 285 11.82 36.52 5.59
C VAL A 285 12.32 36.43 7.04
N ALA A 286 11.39 36.51 7.98
CA ALA A 286 11.62 36.31 9.40
C ALA A 286 10.56 35.35 9.95
N LEU A 287 10.88 34.05 9.94
CA LEU A 287 10.08 32.99 10.56
C LEU A 287 10.84 32.41 11.75
N GLN A 288 10.10 31.94 12.74
CA GLN A 288 10.64 31.17 13.88
C GLN A 288 9.87 29.84 14.00
N PRO A 289 10.55 28.70 14.20
CA PRO A 289 9.89 27.44 14.55
C PRO A 289 9.08 27.56 15.84
N MET A 290 7.89 26.96 15.82
CA MET A 290 6.98 26.85 16.96
C MET A 290 7.02 25.41 17.48
N TYR A 291 7.15 25.26 18.79
CA TYR A 291 7.21 23.97 19.47
C TYR A 291 6.00 23.79 20.38
N ALA A 292 5.50 22.56 20.47
CA ALA A 292 4.62 22.12 21.55
C ALA A 292 5.38 21.17 22.47
N LYS A 293 4.92 21.09 23.72
CA LYS A 293 5.43 20.10 24.68
C LYS A 293 4.63 18.81 24.53
N ALA A 294 5.34 17.72 24.26
CA ALA A 294 4.82 16.36 24.32
C ALA A 294 5.38 15.65 25.56
N GLU A 295 4.75 14.54 25.94
CA GLU A 295 5.15 13.76 27.12
C GLU A 295 5.04 12.27 26.81
N ASN A 296 6.13 11.52 26.98
CA ASN A 296 6.01 10.05 27.10
C ASN A 296 5.54 9.73 28.52
N LEU A 297 4.74 8.67 28.69
CA LEU A 297 4.36 8.15 29.99
C LEU A 297 4.89 6.73 30.18
N ALA A 298 5.54 6.43 31.30
CA ALA A 298 6.02 5.09 31.58
C ALA A 298 5.91 4.67 33.05
N GLY A 299 5.47 3.43 33.25
CA GLY A 299 5.42 2.74 34.53
C GLY A 299 6.35 1.53 34.54
N LEU A 300 6.97 1.26 35.69
CA LEU A 300 7.93 0.19 35.90
C LEU A 300 7.40 -0.84 36.90
N ILE A 301 7.48 -2.12 36.52
CA ILE A 301 7.38 -3.27 37.42
C ILE A 301 8.83 -3.73 37.71
N PRO A 302 9.38 -3.50 38.93
CA PRO A 302 10.78 -3.84 39.22
C PRO A 302 11.05 -5.34 39.06
N GLY A 303 12.23 -5.69 38.54
CA GLY A 303 12.68 -7.08 38.40
C GLY A 303 13.01 -7.74 39.75
N ARG A 304 13.22 -9.07 39.74
CA ARG A 304 13.48 -9.86 40.96
C ARG A 304 14.56 -10.92 40.72
N GLY A 305 15.32 -11.26 41.76
CA GLY A 305 16.29 -12.36 41.73
C GLY A 305 17.44 -12.13 40.73
N ALA A 306 17.89 -13.20 40.08
CA ALA A 306 19.04 -13.16 39.16
C ALA A 306 18.81 -12.37 37.86
N LEU A 307 17.54 -12.16 37.46
CA LEU A 307 17.16 -11.44 36.24
C LEU A 307 16.76 -9.98 36.50
N ARG A 308 16.90 -9.48 37.74
CA ARG A 308 16.30 -8.21 38.18
C ARG A 308 16.77 -6.97 37.40
N ASP A 309 17.97 -7.06 36.83
CA ASP A 309 18.68 -5.96 36.18
C ASP A 309 18.44 -5.95 34.65
N GLU A 310 17.70 -6.92 34.10
CA GLU A 310 17.22 -6.95 32.71
C GLU A 310 15.74 -6.54 32.61
N PHE A 311 15.32 -5.94 31.50
CA PHE A 311 13.98 -5.37 31.33
C PHE A 311 13.29 -5.79 30.01
N VAL A 312 11.98 -6.01 30.03
CA VAL A 312 11.13 -6.11 28.83
C VAL A 312 10.32 -4.81 28.71
N VAL A 313 10.23 -4.24 27.51
CA VAL A 313 9.37 -3.07 27.25
C VAL A 313 8.08 -3.54 26.60
N VAL A 314 6.94 -3.00 27.06
CA VAL A 314 5.65 -3.11 26.37
C VAL A 314 5.25 -1.68 25.96
N GLY A 315 5.17 -1.43 24.67
CA GLY A 315 5.05 -0.10 24.06
C GLY A 315 3.77 0.10 23.27
N ALA A 316 3.25 1.33 23.25
CA ALA A 316 2.24 1.82 22.31
C ALA A 316 2.27 3.35 22.24
N HIS A 317 1.90 3.96 21.11
CA HIS A 317 1.64 5.41 21.07
C HIS A 317 0.23 5.75 21.58
N TYR A 318 0.03 7.01 21.99
CA TYR A 318 -1.26 7.52 22.47
C TYR A 318 -1.71 8.87 21.86
N ASP A 319 -0.86 9.58 21.10
CA ASP A 319 -1.26 10.77 20.34
C ASP A 319 -1.93 10.39 19.02
N HIS A 320 -2.86 11.21 18.52
CA HIS A 320 -3.49 10.96 17.22
C HIS A 320 -3.77 12.31 16.52
N LEU A 321 -4.42 12.29 15.36
CA LEU A 321 -4.55 13.46 14.47
C LEU A 321 -5.41 14.64 15.00
N GLY A 322 -6.02 14.55 16.17
CA GLY A 322 -6.80 15.65 16.76
C GLY A 322 -8.05 16.00 15.95
N TYR A 323 -7.95 17.07 15.15
CA TYR A 323 -9.02 17.52 14.23
C TYR A 323 -8.71 17.24 12.75
N GLY A 324 -7.74 16.36 12.47
CA GLY A 324 -7.29 16.02 11.13
C GLY A 324 -6.21 16.95 10.59
N GLY A 325 -6.13 17.08 9.27
CA GLY A 325 -5.09 17.83 8.57
C GLY A 325 -4.44 17.00 7.46
N GLU A 326 -3.22 17.36 7.05
CA GLU A 326 -2.55 16.76 5.87
C GLU A 326 -2.12 15.29 6.07
N HIS A 327 -2.16 14.79 7.31
CA HIS A 327 -1.93 13.39 7.67
C HIS A 327 -3.23 12.55 7.72
N SER A 328 -4.40 13.19 7.60
CA SER A 328 -5.71 12.53 7.60
C SER A 328 -6.06 11.91 6.24
N MET A 329 -6.83 10.82 6.26
CA MET A 329 -7.52 10.24 5.10
C MET A 329 -8.79 11.02 4.69
N ARG A 330 -9.10 12.11 5.39
CA ARG A 330 -10.09 13.15 5.08
C ARG A 330 -9.46 14.55 5.26
N PRO A 331 -8.41 14.92 4.51
CA PRO A 331 -7.60 16.11 4.81
C PRO A 331 -8.32 17.46 4.64
N ASN A 332 -9.51 17.45 4.02
CA ASN A 332 -10.38 18.61 3.87
C ASN A 332 -11.52 18.67 4.91
N GLU A 333 -11.58 17.71 5.84
CA GLU A 333 -12.61 17.60 6.87
C GLU A 333 -12.04 18.01 8.24
N HIS A 334 -12.65 19.01 8.87
CA HIS A 334 -12.31 19.44 10.22
C HIS A 334 -13.23 18.76 11.23
N ALA A 335 -12.88 17.54 11.62
CA ALA A 335 -13.66 16.70 12.52
C ALA A 335 -12.74 15.96 13.50
N ILE A 336 -13.28 15.57 14.66
CA ILE A 336 -12.51 14.85 15.67
C ILE A 336 -12.13 13.47 15.11
N HIS A 337 -10.83 13.22 15.03
CA HIS A 337 -10.25 11.92 14.71
C HIS A 337 -10.07 11.18 16.02
N ASN A 338 -10.97 10.25 16.34
CA ASN A 338 -11.02 9.67 17.69
C ASN A 338 -9.94 8.63 17.92
N GLY A 339 -9.42 8.00 16.87
CA GLY A 339 -8.32 7.05 16.96
C GLY A 339 -8.60 5.91 17.94
N ALA A 340 -9.69 5.18 17.71
CA ALA A 340 -10.13 4.10 18.59
C ALA A 340 -9.32 2.82 18.38
N ASP A 341 -9.04 2.43 17.15
CA ASP A 341 -8.05 1.39 16.84
C ASP A 341 -6.66 2.00 16.81
N ASP A 342 -6.49 3.09 16.06
CA ASP A 342 -5.25 3.85 15.94
C ASP A 342 -5.31 5.10 16.83
N ASN A 343 -5.03 5.04 18.12
CA ASN A 343 -4.17 4.10 18.83
C ASN A 343 -4.67 3.77 20.25
N ALA A 344 -5.91 4.18 20.59
CA ALA A 344 -6.47 3.92 21.91
C ALA A 344 -6.47 2.41 22.23
N SER A 345 -6.63 1.54 21.21
CA SER A 345 -6.49 0.09 21.36
C SER A 345 -5.13 -0.34 21.92
N GLY A 346 -4.03 0.15 21.34
CA GLY A 346 -2.66 -0.19 21.76
C GLY A 346 -2.35 0.31 23.15
N THR A 347 -2.70 1.57 23.43
CA THR A 347 -2.52 2.18 24.76
C THR A 347 -3.26 1.43 25.86
N VAL A 348 -4.53 1.06 25.64
CA VAL A 348 -5.34 0.32 26.62
C VAL A 348 -4.81 -1.10 26.80
N ALA A 349 -4.48 -1.78 25.69
CA ALA A 349 -3.90 -3.12 25.73
C ALA A 349 -2.60 -3.15 26.53
N ALA A 350 -1.69 -2.19 26.33
CA ALA A 350 -0.40 -2.12 27.02
C ALA A 350 -0.55 -2.02 28.56
N LEU A 351 -1.50 -1.21 29.05
CA LEU A 351 -1.81 -1.11 30.48
C LEU A 351 -2.33 -2.45 31.04
N MET A 352 -3.28 -3.07 30.35
CA MET A 352 -3.89 -4.35 30.75
C MET A 352 -2.89 -5.52 30.71
N ILE A 353 -2.00 -5.54 29.71
CA ILE A 353 -0.88 -6.49 29.62
C ILE A 353 0.05 -6.31 30.80
N GLY A 354 0.37 -5.06 31.18
CA GLY A 354 1.17 -4.78 32.37
C GLY A 354 0.54 -5.30 33.67
N GLU A 355 -0.77 -5.19 33.83
CA GLU A 355 -1.48 -5.72 35.00
C GLU A 355 -1.48 -7.26 35.02
N GLU A 356 -1.78 -7.89 33.89
CA GLU A 356 -1.76 -9.35 33.76
C GLU A 356 -0.35 -9.93 33.97
N LEU A 357 0.68 -9.27 33.43
CA LEU A 357 2.08 -9.61 33.67
C LEU A 357 2.46 -9.46 35.14
N LYS A 358 2.12 -8.33 35.79
CA LYS A 358 2.38 -8.12 37.22
C LYS A 358 1.78 -9.27 38.04
N ARG A 359 0.53 -9.62 37.77
CA ARG A 359 -0.21 -10.68 38.47
C ARG A 359 0.37 -12.08 38.23
N SER A 360 0.62 -12.46 36.98
CA SER A 360 1.13 -13.79 36.60
C SER A 360 2.58 -14.01 37.05
N LEU A 361 3.36 -12.94 37.18
CA LEU A 361 4.77 -12.97 37.56
C LEU A 361 5.04 -12.81 39.07
N GLU A 362 4.05 -12.52 39.91
CA GLU A 362 4.26 -12.43 41.37
C GLU A 362 4.84 -13.71 42.01
N PRO A 363 4.46 -14.95 41.60
CA PRO A 363 5.07 -16.17 42.15
C PRO A 363 6.54 -16.39 41.74
N ALA A 364 7.05 -15.68 40.73
CA ALA A 364 8.39 -15.90 40.21
C ALA A 364 9.47 -15.44 41.20
N LYS A 365 10.43 -16.32 41.50
CA LYS A 365 11.58 -16.01 42.37
C LYS A 365 12.64 -15.17 41.67
N ALA A 366 12.81 -15.37 40.36
CA ALA A 366 13.64 -14.54 39.49
C ALA A 366 12.84 -14.16 38.25
N ARG A 367 12.89 -12.88 37.87
CA ARG A 367 12.25 -12.35 36.67
C ARG A 367 12.84 -11.00 36.26
N ARG A 368 12.77 -10.69 34.97
CA ARG A 368 13.05 -9.37 34.41
C ARG A 368 12.11 -8.31 35.01
N GLY A 369 12.54 -7.05 34.97
CA GLY A 369 11.65 -5.92 35.13
C GLY A 369 10.81 -5.73 33.86
N ILE A 370 9.70 -4.99 33.98
CA ILE A 370 8.86 -4.62 32.82
C ILE A 370 8.64 -3.13 32.84
N VAL A 371 8.87 -2.47 31.70
CA VAL A 371 8.51 -1.06 31.48
C VAL A 371 7.29 -1.03 30.56
N ILE A 372 6.18 -0.49 31.05
CA ILE A 372 5.03 -0.12 30.21
C ILE A 372 5.28 1.30 29.75
N ALA A 373 5.53 1.52 28.46
CA ALA A 373 5.90 2.80 27.88
C ALA A 373 4.84 3.25 26.86
N LEU A 374 4.37 4.49 26.99
CA LEU A 374 3.29 5.05 26.18
C LEU A 374 3.78 6.36 25.57
N PHE A 375 3.92 6.35 24.25
CA PHE A 375 4.65 7.38 23.49
C PHE A 375 3.72 8.48 22.95
N SER A 376 4.26 9.68 22.80
CA SER A 376 3.60 10.80 22.12
C SER A 376 4.46 11.25 20.93
N GLY A 377 3.87 11.87 19.91
CA GLY A 377 4.59 12.32 18.73
C GLY A 377 4.94 11.20 17.74
N GLU A 378 4.21 10.09 17.75
CA GLU A 378 4.39 9.01 16.76
C GLU A 378 3.98 9.51 15.36
N GLU A 379 2.79 10.12 15.28
CA GLU A 379 2.10 10.67 14.10
C GLU A 379 2.91 11.70 13.29
N VAL A 380 3.90 12.29 13.94
CA VAL A 380 4.80 13.32 13.40
C VAL A 380 6.22 12.80 13.15
N GLY A 381 6.42 11.48 13.22
CA GLY A 381 7.68 10.80 12.88
C GLY A 381 8.41 10.17 14.07
N LEU A 382 7.72 9.36 14.88
CA LEU A 382 8.31 8.57 15.98
C LEU A 382 9.07 9.40 17.04
N ALA A 383 8.66 10.65 17.28
CA ALA A 383 9.41 11.59 18.12
C ALA A 383 9.54 11.10 19.57
N GLY A 384 8.47 10.55 20.15
CA GLY A 384 8.43 10.04 21.52
C GLY A 384 9.33 8.84 21.75
N SER A 385 9.21 7.78 20.94
CA SER A 385 10.08 6.60 21.09
C SER A 385 11.54 6.92 20.76
N SER A 386 11.81 7.79 19.78
CA SER A 386 13.16 8.30 19.50
C SER A 386 13.77 9.00 20.73
N TYR A 387 13.01 9.92 21.35
CA TYR A 387 13.46 10.59 22.58
C TYR A 387 13.62 9.62 23.75
N PHE A 388 12.75 8.62 23.88
CA PHE A 388 12.81 7.60 24.92
C PHE A 388 14.07 6.75 24.83
N VAL A 389 14.47 6.27 23.64
CA VAL A 389 15.69 5.43 23.51
C VAL A 389 16.98 6.22 23.70
N GLN A 390 16.96 7.53 23.45
CA GLN A 390 18.06 8.45 23.75
C GLN A 390 18.15 8.81 25.24
N HIS A 391 17.01 8.90 25.93
CA HIS A 391 16.89 9.27 27.35
C HIS A 391 16.16 8.20 28.17
N PRO A 392 16.61 6.94 28.18
CA PRO A 392 15.81 5.84 28.67
C PRO A 392 15.76 5.77 30.20
N PRO A 393 14.66 5.29 30.80
CA PRO A 393 14.53 5.14 32.26
C PRO A 393 15.42 4.01 32.82
N VAL A 394 15.90 3.12 31.97
CA VAL A 394 16.85 2.04 32.27
C VAL A 394 17.91 2.00 31.15
N PRO A 395 19.16 1.57 31.39
CA PRO A 395 20.17 1.55 30.32
C PRO A 395 19.72 0.67 29.14
N MET A 396 19.81 1.15 27.89
CA MET A 396 19.34 0.37 26.71
C MET A 396 19.99 -1.02 26.62
N GLY A 397 21.26 -1.14 27.01
CA GLY A 397 21.96 -2.44 27.07
C GLY A 397 21.34 -3.47 28.03
N HIS A 398 20.44 -3.05 28.93
CA HIS A 398 19.69 -3.91 29.84
C HIS A 398 18.29 -4.28 29.31
N VAL A 399 17.82 -3.66 28.22
CA VAL A 399 16.54 -4.00 27.60
C VAL A 399 16.69 -5.31 26.79
N ALA A 400 15.98 -6.33 27.21
CA ALA A 400 16.04 -7.68 26.64
C ALA A 400 15.20 -7.83 25.37
N ALA A 401 14.04 -7.18 25.31
CA ALA A 401 13.16 -7.10 24.14
C ALA A 401 12.11 -5.98 24.30
N MET A 402 11.49 -5.58 23.20
CA MET A 402 10.28 -4.73 23.16
C MET A 402 9.13 -5.48 22.49
N ILE A 403 7.93 -5.42 23.07
CA ILE A 403 6.66 -5.75 22.41
C ILE A 403 5.96 -4.41 22.13
N ASN A 404 5.69 -4.09 20.87
CA ASN A 404 4.93 -2.90 20.48
C ASN A 404 3.49 -3.28 20.11
N LEU A 405 2.52 -2.42 20.44
CA LEU A 405 1.10 -2.63 20.26
C LEU A 405 0.50 -1.43 19.51
N ASP A 406 0.00 -1.69 18.32
CA ASP A 406 -0.54 -0.66 17.43
C ASP A 406 -1.71 -1.24 16.62
N MET A 407 -2.82 -0.51 16.51
CA MET A 407 -4.07 -0.99 15.88
C MET A 407 -4.39 -2.47 16.21
N VAL A 408 -4.52 -2.76 17.51
CA VAL A 408 -4.75 -4.12 18.06
C VAL A 408 -6.21 -4.40 18.40
N GLY A 409 -7.08 -3.42 18.17
CA GLY A 409 -8.50 -3.45 18.51
C GLY A 409 -9.39 -4.09 17.46
N ARG A 410 -8.95 -4.33 16.22
CA ARG A 410 -9.83 -4.78 15.11
C ARG A 410 -9.47 -6.14 14.53
N LEU A 411 -9.06 -7.08 15.40
CA LEU A 411 -8.83 -8.50 15.08
C LEU A 411 -9.99 -9.11 14.24
N ARG A 412 -9.67 -9.68 13.08
CA ARG A 412 -10.61 -10.35 12.16
C ARG A 412 -10.20 -11.80 11.94
N GLY A 413 -11.16 -12.72 11.94
CA GLY A 413 -10.89 -14.15 11.68
C GLY A 413 -9.89 -14.82 12.64
N ASN A 414 -9.68 -14.26 13.84
CA ASN A 414 -8.59 -14.61 14.76
C ASN A 414 -7.15 -14.42 14.22
N ARG A 415 -6.97 -13.67 13.13
CA ARG A 415 -5.66 -13.40 12.53
C ARG A 415 -4.97 -12.20 13.18
N LEU A 416 -3.78 -12.42 13.73
CA LEU A 416 -2.89 -11.39 14.27
C LEU A 416 -1.61 -11.34 13.43
N ILE A 417 -1.07 -10.14 13.19
CA ILE A 417 0.20 -9.94 12.50
C ILE A 417 1.26 -9.58 13.53
N ALA A 418 2.43 -10.22 13.44
CA ALA A 418 3.57 -10.01 14.33
C ALA A 418 4.83 -9.64 13.51
N LEU A 419 5.21 -8.36 13.54
CA LEU A 419 6.32 -7.81 12.76
C LEU A 419 7.59 -7.73 13.59
N GLY A 420 8.74 -8.02 12.98
CA GLY A 420 10.03 -8.03 13.70
C GLY A 420 10.45 -9.40 14.23
N SER A 421 9.78 -10.48 13.82
CA SER A 421 10.10 -11.85 14.25
C SER A 421 11.54 -12.27 13.94
N ASP A 422 12.21 -11.59 13.01
CA ASP A 422 13.53 -11.98 12.53
C ASP A 422 14.64 -11.29 13.36
N THR A 423 14.27 -10.37 14.26
CA THR A 423 15.17 -9.63 15.16
C THR A 423 15.73 -10.46 16.32
N ALA A 424 15.18 -11.66 16.55
CA ALA A 424 15.73 -12.66 17.48
C ALA A 424 15.25 -14.08 17.12
N PRO A 425 16.13 -15.10 17.06
CA PRO A 425 15.74 -16.48 16.72
C PRO A 425 14.70 -17.08 17.67
N GLN A 426 14.65 -16.59 18.92
CA GLN A 426 13.70 -17.04 19.94
C GLN A 426 12.24 -16.66 19.62
N TRP A 427 11.99 -15.66 18.76
CA TRP A 427 10.63 -15.19 18.49
C TRP A 427 9.71 -16.26 17.93
N LYS A 428 10.19 -17.11 17.01
CA LYS A 428 9.37 -18.15 16.37
C LYS A 428 8.71 -19.10 17.39
N ASP A 429 9.50 -19.60 18.33
CA ASP A 429 9.03 -20.52 19.37
C ASP A 429 8.16 -19.80 20.42
N LEU A 430 8.50 -18.57 20.76
CA LEU A 430 7.74 -17.71 21.69
C LEU A 430 6.34 -17.39 21.13
N ILE A 431 6.28 -16.95 19.87
CA ILE A 431 5.04 -16.64 19.14
C ILE A 431 4.17 -17.89 19.03
N SER A 432 4.75 -19.05 18.66
CA SER A 432 3.99 -20.30 18.52
C SER A 432 3.31 -20.72 19.83
N ARG A 433 4.00 -20.63 20.98
CA ARG A 433 3.39 -20.92 22.29
C ARG A 433 2.30 -19.92 22.66
N ALA A 434 2.54 -18.63 22.48
CA ALA A 434 1.55 -17.58 22.76
C ALA A 434 0.31 -17.69 21.86
N ALA A 435 0.48 -18.02 20.58
CA ALA A 435 -0.60 -18.24 19.62
C ALA A 435 -1.51 -19.41 20.01
N ALA A 436 -0.90 -20.52 20.42
CA ALA A 436 -1.61 -21.69 20.93
C ALA A 436 -2.37 -21.39 22.23
N ALA A 437 -1.78 -20.61 23.15
CA ALA A 437 -2.42 -20.21 24.40
C ALA A 437 -3.61 -19.25 24.21
N ALA A 438 -3.54 -18.35 23.22
CA ALA A 438 -4.57 -17.35 22.94
C ALA A 438 -5.63 -17.80 21.90
N THR A 439 -5.42 -18.95 21.25
CA THR A 439 -6.20 -19.42 20.09
C THR A 439 -6.28 -18.35 18.99
N LEU A 440 -5.10 -17.97 18.50
CA LEU A 440 -4.88 -17.03 17.40
C LEU A 440 -4.14 -17.71 16.24
N ASP A 441 -4.48 -17.30 15.02
CA ASP A 441 -3.68 -17.52 13.82
C ASP A 441 -2.69 -16.35 13.71
N VAL A 442 -1.39 -16.61 13.75
CA VAL A 442 -0.37 -15.55 13.84
C VAL A 442 0.58 -15.61 12.67
N THR A 443 0.50 -14.61 11.79
CA THR A 443 1.47 -14.41 10.70
C THR A 443 2.64 -13.59 11.23
N SER A 444 3.83 -14.20 11.30
CA SER A 444 5.05 -13.54 11.81
C SER A 444 6.12 -13.38 10.72
N LYS A 445 6.66 -12.17 10.54
CA LYS A 445 7.78 -11.87 9.62
C LYS A 445 8.46 -10.54 9.92
N GLY A 446 9.61 -10.28 9.32
CA GLY A 446 10.14 -8.94 9.09
C GLY A 446 11.33 -8.55 9.96
N ASP A 447 12.12 -7.62 9.42
CA ASP A 447 13.47 -7.27 9.88
C ASP A 447 13.53 -6.35 11.11
N GLY A 448 12.40 -5.98 11.71
CA GLY A 448 12.32 -5.08 12.88
C GLY A 448 12.01 -3.62 12.55
N TYR A 449 12.24 -3.18 11.32
CA TYR A 449 11.93 -1.81 10.89
C TYR A 449 10.53 -1.72 10.27
N GLY A 450 9.62 -0.99 10.92
CA GLY A 450 8.24 -0.79 10.48
C GLY A 450 7.69 0.61 10.76
N PRO A 451 6.38 0.83 10.52
CA PRO A 451 5.75 2.15 10.53
C PRO A 451 5.29 2.60 11.92
N SER A 452 6.02 2.26 12.99
CA SER A 452 5.61 2.50 14.38
C SER A 452 6.83 2.39 15.33
N ASP A 453 6.63 2.67 16.62
CA ASP A 453 7.66 2.94 17.63
C ASP A 453 8.76 1.87 17.81
N GLN A 454 8.52 0.62 17.41
CA GLN A 454 9.54 -0.44 17.46
C GLN A 454 10.81 -0.09 16.66
N THR A 455 10.68 0.72 15.61
CA THR A 455 11.81 1.17 14.78
C THR A 455 12.89 1.86 15.62
N SER A 456 12.51 2.69 16.59
CA SER A 456 13.43 3.40 17.49
C SER A 456 14.22 2.44 18.39
N PHE A 457 13.58 1.36 18.87
CA PHE A 457 14.20 0.36 19.72
C PHE A 457 15.10 -0.60 18.94
N TYR A 458 14.70 -0.99 17.72
CA TYR A 458 15.50 -1.87 16.88
C TYR A 458 16.79 -1.19 16.40
N ALA A 459 16.72 0.10 16.03
CA ALA A 459 17.90 0.93 15.76
C ALA A 459 18.84 1.06 16.99
N ALA A 460 18.29 1.00 18.21
CA ALA A 460 19.04 0.99 19.46
C ALA A 460 19.60 -0.39 19.86
N GLY A 461 19.48 -1.42 19.01
CA GLY A 461 20.05 -2.75 19.26
C GLY A 461 19.18 -3.67 20.13
N VAL A 462 17.87 -3.42 20.22
CA VAL A 462 16.92 -4.23 21.00
C VAL A 462 16.09 -5.14 20.08
N PRO A 463 15.89 -6.44 20.42
CA PRO A 463 14.93 -7.30 19.71
C PRO A 463 13.50 -6.77 19.86
N VAL A 464 12.75 -6.68 18.76
CA VAL A 464 11.40 -6.10 18.77
C VAL A 464 10.36 -7.03 18.16
N LEU A 465 9.13 -6.97 18.68
CA LEU A 465 7.96 -7.57 18.05
C LEU A 465 6.78 -6.60 18.11
N HIS A 466 6.33 -6.12 16.94
CA HIS A 466 5.17 -5.24 16.80
C HIS A 466 3.92 -6.06 16.45
N LEU A 467 2.85 -5.89 17.21
CA LEU A 467 1.59 -6.62 17.08
C LEU A 467 0.52 -5.72 16.48
N PHE A 468 -0.16 -6.21 15.43
CA PHE A 468 -1.03 -5.43 14.55
C PHE A 468 -2.21 -6.28 14.04
N THR A 469 -3.40 -5.70 13.90
CA THR A 469 -4.60 -6.44 13.39
C THR A 469 -4.98 -6.17 11.95
N GLY A 470 -4.22 -5.34 11.23
CA GLY A 470 -4.41 -5.07 9.80
C GLY A 470 -5.02 -3.70 9.52
N ALA A 471 -4.62 -3.09 8.40
CA ALA A 471 -5.11 -1.78 7.99
C ALA A 471 -6.59 -1.82 7.56
N HIS A 472 -7.26 -0.66 7.59
CA HIS A 472 -8.69 -0.56 7.31
C HIS A 472 -9.11 0.84 6.83
N GLU A 473 -10.26 0.94 6.17
CA GLU A 473 -10.73 2.19 5.53
C GLU A 473 -10.96 3.38 6.48
N GLN A 474 -11.20 3.12 7.77
CA GLN A 474 -11.37 4.14 8.80
C GLN A 474 -10.02 4.65 9.38
N TYR A 475 -8.88 4.15 8.89
CA TYR A 475 -7.56 4.54 9.40
C TYR A 475 -7.31 6.03 9.12
N HIS A 476 -6.70 6.75 10.07
CA HIS A 476 -6.46 8.20 9.99
C HIS A 476 -7.72 9.02 9.60
N SER A 477 -8.92 8.61 10.03
CA SER A 477 -10.17 9.27 9.65
C SER A 477 -11.12 9.50 10.84
N PRO A 478 -12.07 10.45 10.73
CA PRO A 478 -13.06 10.71 11.79
C PRO A 478 -13.92 9.51 12.14
N GLU A 479 -14.03 8.53 11.23
CA GLU A 479 -14.80 7.31 11.39
C GLU A 479 -14.10 6.22 12.24
N ASP A 480 -12.84 6.38 12.68
CA ASP A 480 -12.23 5.50 13.68
C ASP A 480 -12.80 5.76 15.10
N LYS A 481 -14.06 5.39 15.28
CA LYS A 481 -14.83 5.55 16.52
C LYS A 481 -14.74 4.30 17.40
N PRO A 482 -14.92 4.41 18.73
CA PRO A 482 -14.93 3.26 19.64
C PRO A 482 -15.83 2.10 19.16
N ALA A 483 -17.01 2.39 18.61
CA ALA A 483 -17.94 1.39 18.09
C ALA A 483 -17.35 0.46 16.99
N THR A 484 -16.21 0.79 16.37
CA THR A 484 -15.58 -0.02 15.30
C THR A 484 -14.63 -1.11 15.81
N VAL A 485 -14.21 -1.07 17.10
CA VAL A 485 -13.29 -2.06 17.69
C VAL A 485 -14.00 -3.34 18.13
N ASN A 486 -13.26 -4.45 18.15
CA ASN A 486 -13.64 -5.81 18.54
C ASN A 486 -13.00 -6.18 19.90
N PRO A 487 -13.68 -5.98 21.04
CA PRO A 487 -13.10 -6.19 22.37
C PRO A 487 -12.79 -7.66 22.69
N GLU A 488 -13.62 -8.60 22.21
CA GLU A 488 -13.39 -10.04 22.36
C GLU A 488 -12.13 -10.46 21.60
N GLY A 489 -11.88 -9.84 20.44
CA GLY A 489 -10.64 -9.98 19.70
C GLY A 489 -9.44 -9.39 20.43
N ALA A 490 -9.54 -8.13 20.89
CA ALA A 490 -8.49 -7.47 21.65
C ALA A 490 -8.11 -8.22 22.94
N ALA A 491 -9.09 -8.82 23.64
CA ALA A 491 -8.85 -9.67 24.80
C ALA A 491 -7.94 -10.88 24.49
N LYS A 492 -8.03 -11.44 23.27
CA LYS A 492 -7.09 -12.49 22.82
C LYS A 492 -5.69 -11.93 22.54
N VAL A 493 -5.58 -10.74 21.95
CA VAL A 493 -4.28 -10.10 21.69
C VAL A 493 -3.59 -9.74 23.01
N ILE A 494 -4.34 -9.26 24.00
CA ILE A 494 -3.87 -9.02 25.38
C ILE A 494 -3.37 -10.33 26.01
N ALA A 495 -4.15 -11.42 25.90
CA ALA A 495 -3.73 -12.73 26.43
C ALA A 495 -2.46 -13.26 25.74
N PHE A 496 -2.35 -13.12 24.42
CA PHE A 496 -1.17 -13.46 23.63
C PHE A 496 0.06 -12.68 24.08
N ALA A 497 -0.04 -11.35 24.16
CA ALA A 497 1.07 -10.48 24.53
C ALA A 497 1.48 -10.63 26.01
N ALA A 498 0.52 -10.88 26.91
CA ALA A 498 0.81 -11.21 28.31
C ALA A 498 1.52 -12.57 28.46
N PHE A 499 1.11 -13.60 27.70
CA PHE A 499 1.82 -14.88 27.68
C PHE A 499 3.26 -14.69 27.16
N LEU A 500 3.41 -13.98 26.04
CA LEU A 500 4.71 -13.66 25.44
C LEU A 500 5.63 -12.91 26.42
N GLY A 501 5.10 -11.88 27.08
CA GLY A 501 5.82 -11.11 28.10
C GLY A 501 6.16 -11.93 29.36
N GLN A 502 5.35 -12.94 29.72
CA GLN A 502 5.60 -13.82 30.86
C GLN A 502 6.78 -14.77 30.57
N ASP A 503 6.78 -15.40 29.40
CA ASP A 503 7.91 -16.22 28.92
C ASP A 503 9.19 -15.38 28.85
N LEU A 504 9.13 -14.21 28.19
CA LEU A 504 10.26 -13.26 28.12
C LEU A 504 10.74 -12.79 29.49
N SER A 505 9.84 -12.65 30.48
CA SER A 505 10.23 -12.17 31.82
C SER A 505 10.85 -13.25 32.70
N THR A 506 10.62 -14.54 32.41
CA THR A 506 11.07 -15.66 33.26
C THR A 506 12.15 -16.54 32.64
N ALA A 507 12.30 -16.53 31.31
CA ALA A 507 13.36 -17.26 30.62
C ALA A 507 14.76 -16.82 31.08
N THR A 508 15.63 -17.77 31.45
CA THR A 508 17.01 -17.48 31.84
C THR A 508 17.88 -17.02 30.68
N ALA A 509 17.61 -17.48 29.47
CA ALA A 509 18.22 -16.95 28.26
C ALA A 509 17.64 -15.56 27.93
N ARG A 510 18.50 -14.63 27.52
CA ARG A 510 18.08 -13.34 26.93
C ARG A 510 17.84 -13.55 25.43
N PRO A 511 16.77 -12.97 24.83
CA PRO A 511 16.61 -12.93 23.38
C PRO A 511 17.86 -12.34 22.71
N GLN A 512 18.36 -12.99 21.66
CA GLN A 512 19.56 -12.54 20.98
C GLN A 512 19.19 -11.53 19.90
N TYR A 513 19.67 -10.30 20.02
CA TYR A 513 19.57 -9.32 18.93
C TYR A 513 20.27 -9.85 17.68
N VAL A 514 19.48 -9.99 16.62
CA VAL A 514 19.93 -10.25 15.27
C VAL A 514 19.65 -9.01 14.45
N ARG A 515 20.72 -8.42 13.89
CA ARG A 515 20.65 -7.40 12.85
C ARG A 515 20.25 -8.10 11.54
N ALA A 516 18.95 -8.37 11.40
CA ALA A 516 18.38 -9.19 10.35
C ALA A 516 18.69 -8.60 8.96
N SER A 517 19.08 -9.45 8.01
CA SER A 517 19.20 -9.08 6.60
C SER A 517 17.84 -8.65 6.07
N ALA A 518 17.78 -7.50 5.39
CA ALA A 518 16.51 -6.89 4.98
C ALA A 518 15.74 -7.77 3.97
N GLU A 519 14.67 -8.42 4.44
CA GLU A 519 13.58 -8.94 3.61
C GLU A 519 12.50 -7.86 3.36
N PRO A 520 11.58 -8.05 2.38
CA PRO A 520 10.71 -6.97 1.92
C PRO A 520 9.80 -6.40 3.02
N THR A 521 9.81 -5.08 3.15
CA THR A 521 8.88 -4.35 4.03
C THR A 521 7.43 -4.66 3.69
N MET A 522 6.60 -4.92 4.70
CA MET A 522 5.15 -4.95 4.51
C MET A 522 4.62 -3.64 3.92
N GLY A 523 3.51 -3.73 3.19
CA GLY A 523 2.67 -2.59 2.84
C GLY A 523 2.00 -1.97 4.06
N GLY A 524 2.75 -1.12 4.76
CA GLY A 524 2.30 -0.12 5.74
C GLY A 524 2.86 1.23 5.32
N ASP A 525 2.17 2.32 5.64
CA ASP A 525 2.27 3.57 4.87
C ASP A 525 3.69 4.17 4.82
N SER A 526 4.29 4.23 3.62
CA SER A 526 5.42 5.09 3.37
C SER A 526 5.42 5.57 1.91
N ARG A 527 5.32 6.89 1.73
CA ARG A 527 5.02 7.56 0.45
C ARG A 527 6.25 7.71 -0.46
N GLY A 528 7.09 6.67 -0.53
CA GLY A 528 8.36 6.68 -1.27
C GLY A 528 8.33 5.81 -2.52
N TYR A 529 7.91 6.38 -3.66
CA TYR A 529 8.25 5.82 -4.98
C TYR A 529 9.74 6.02 -5.28
N GLY A 530 10.35 5.12 -6.07
CA GLY A 530 11.69 5.31 -6.64
C GLY A 530 12.82 4.57 -5.93
N ALA A 531 14.05 4.94 -6.30
CA ALA A 531 15.26 4.25 -5.88
C ALA A 531 15.48 4.31 -4.35
N TYR A 532 16.02 3.22 -3.82
CA TYR A 532 16.14 2.96 -2.39
C TYR A 532 17.60 2.92 -1.96
N LEU A 533 17.93 3.65 -0.89
CA LEU A 533 19.25 3.63 -0.26
C LEU A 533 19.30 2.80 1.04
N GLY A 534 18.17 2.54 1.71
CA GLY A 534 18.17 1.81 2.99
C GLY A 534 18.63 2.60 4.21
N THR A 535 18.54 3.93 4.17
CA THR A 535 18.80 4.81 5.32
C THR A 535 17.63 4.82 6.31
N ILE A 536 17.90 4.81 7.62
CA ILE A 536 16.92 5.09 8.68
C ILE A 536 17.24 6.48 9.27
N PRO A 537 16.48 7.54 8.93
CA PRO A 537 16.72 8.88 9.45
C PRO A 537 16.51 8.97 10.97
N ASP A 538 17.29 9.82 11.64
CA ASP A 538 17.03 10.26 13.00
C ASP A 538 16.11 11.49 12.98
N TYR A 539 14.83 11.29 13.28
CA TYR A 539 13.81 12.34 13.27
C TYR A 539 14.03 13.40 14.36
N SER A 540 14.68 13.05 15.48
CA SER A 540 15.02 14.01 16.55
C SER A 540 16.07 15.04 16.12
N ALA A 541 16.86 14.73 15.09
CA ALA A 541 17.98 15.54 14.61
C ALA A 541 17.67 16.35 13.35
N MET A 542 16.45 16.25 12.79
CA MET A 542 16.06 16.90 11.51
C MET A 542 16.01 18.44 11.53
N GLU A 543 16.18 19.04 12.70
CA GLU A 543 16.21 20.48 12.90
C GLU A 543 17.63 21.04 13.06
N SER A 544 18.64 20.18 13.09
CA SER A 544 20.03 20.60 13.31
C SER A 544 20.49 21.59 12.23
N ALA A 545 20.88 22.80 12.66
CA ALA A 545 21.36 23.88 11.79
C ALA A 545 22.63 23.53 10.99
N GLU A 546 23.25 22.39 11.29
CA GLU A 546 24.35 21.76 10.55
C GLU A 546 23.93 21.33 9.13
N GLY A 547 22.64 21.12 8.90
CA GLY A 547 22.08 20.64 7.63
C GLY A 547 22.33 19.14 7.37
N GLY A 548 21.72 18.63 6.32
CA GLY A 548 21.78 17.20 5.98
C GLY A 548 20.89 16.32 6.85
N VAL A 549 20.92 15.02 6.59
CA VAL A 549 20.10 14.02 7.28
C VAL A 549 20.99 13.15 8.15
N LEU A 550 20.87 13.28 9.47
CA LEU A 550 21.48 12.34 10.42
C LEU A 550 20.74 10.99 10.34
N LEU A 551 21.48 9.90 10.40
CA LEU A 551 20.93 8.54 10.40
C LEU A 551 20.93 7.94 11.81
N ALA A 552 19.81 7.36 12.22
CA ALA A 552 19.75 6.50 13.40
C ALA A 552 20.49 5.18 13.11
N ASP A 553 20.20 4.55 11.96
CA ASP A 553 20.89 3.37 11.44
C ASP A 553 20.75 3.28 9.89
N VAL A 554 21.22 2.19 9.31
CA VAL A 554 20.96 1.74 7.93
C VAL A 554 20.40 0.31 7.94
N ARG A 555 19.57 -0.03 6.96
CA ARG A 555 19.01 -1.37 6.78
C ARG A 555 20.12 -2.38 6.48
N PRO A 556 20.24 -3.50 7.21
CA PRO A 556 21.34 -4.44 7.06
C PRO A 556 21.30 -5.14 5.69
N GLY A 557 22.45 -5.19 5.03
CA GLY A 557 22.55 -5.62 3.62
C GLY A 557 21.96 -4.64 2.61
N GLY A 558 21.26 -3.57 3.05
CA GLY A 558 20.73 -2.54 2.18
C GLY A 558 21.83 -1.73 1.46
N PRO A 559 21.50 -0.96 0.40
CA PRO A 559 22.48 -0.23 -0.40
C PRO A 559 23.44 0.67 0.38
N ALA A 560 22.95 1.32 1.44
CA ALA A 560 23.74 2.12 2.37
C ALA A 560 24.77 1.27 3.14
N ASP A 561 24.33 0.14 3.71
CA ASP A 561 25.16 -0.77 4.49
C ASP A 561 26.25 -1.40 3.60
N LEU A 562 25.90 -1.81 2.37
CA LEU A 562 26.84 -2.29 1.35
C LEU A 562 27.83 -1.22 0.89
N ALA A 563 27.40 0.05 0.80
CA ALA A 563 28.26 1.20 0.52
C ALA A 563 29.15 1.60 1.72
N GLY A 564 28.97 0.99 2.89
CA GLY A 564 29.70 1.32 4.12
C GLY A 564 29.21 2.57 4.85
N ILE A 565 28.02 3.08 4.51
CA ILE A 565 27.26 4.07 5.29
C ILE A 565 26.75 3.37 6.57
N ARG A 566 26.63 4.09 7.69
CA ARG A 566 26.31 3.54 9.01
C ARG A 566 25.38 4.48 9.78
N GLY A 567 24.74 3.97 10.84
CA GLY A 567 24.12 4.82 11.86
C GLY A 567 25.11 5.86 12.40
N LYS A 568 24.59 7.05 12.73
CA LYS A 568 25.30 8.29 13.10
C LYS A 568 26.05 9.00 11.96
N ASP A 569 26.05 8.48 10.74
CA ASP A 569 26.44 9.28 9.58
C ASP A 569 25.42 10.39 9.31
N ARG A 570 25.89 11.54 8.82
CA ARG A 570 25.04 12.64 8.34
C ARG A 570 25.18 12.78 6.82
N ILE A 571 24.16 12.42 6.05
CA ILE A 571 24.15 12.58 4.58
C ILE A 571 23.99 14.06 4.25
N VAL A 572 24.90 14.59 3.42
CA VAL A 572 24.97 16.02 3.03
C VAL A 572 24.96 16.25 1.52
N GLU A 573 25.12 15.20 0.71
CA GLU A 573 25.07 15.26 -0.75
C GLU A 573 24.75 13.87 -1.33
N MET A 574 23.99 13.82 -2.41
CA MET A 574 23.65 12.58 -3.14
C MET A 574 23.62 12.86 -4.64
N ALA A 575 24.43 12.14 -5.42
CA ALA A 575 24.54 12.29 -6.87
C ALA A 575 24.79 13.74 -7.34
N GLY A 576 25.58 14.51 -6.58
CA GLY A 576 25.83 15.93 -6.84
C GLY A 576 24.70 16.89 -6.41
N THR A 577 23.55 16.37 -5.93
CA THR A 577 22.49 17.18 -5.32
C THR A 577 22.83 17.41 -3.84
N ARG A 578 22.82 18.67 -3.39
CA ARG A 578 23.04 18.98 -1.97
C ARG A 578 21.84 18.55 -1.14
N VAL A 579 22.09 17.76 -0.09
CA VAL A 579 21.06 17.33 0.85
C VAL A 579 21.13 18.26 2.08
N ALA A 580 20.14 19.13 2.26
CA ALA A 580 20.01 19.96 3.46
C ALA A 580 19.01 19.38 4.47
N ASN A 581 18.07 18.52 4.06
CA ASN A 581 17.02 17.94 4.88
C ASN A 581 16.48 16.62 4.26
N LEU A 582 15.49 15.98 4.91
CA LEU A 582 14.90 14.71 4.45
C LEU A 582 14.18 14.81 3.09
N TYR A 583 13.56 15.94 2.78
CA TYR A 583 12.88 16.15 1.49
C TYR A 583 13.89 16.23 0.36
N ASP A 584 14.99 16.96 0.54
CA ASP A 584 16.09 17.00 -0.42
C ASP A 584 16.64 15.58 -0.69
N MET A 585 16.85 14.78 0.36
CA MET A 585 17.29 13.39 0.26
C MET A 585 16.27 12.52 -0.50
N THR A 586 14.99 12.71 -0.22
CA THR A 586 13.88 11.96 -0.85
C THR A 586 13.74 12.31 -2.33
N TYR A 587 13.80 13.60 -2.68
CA TYR A 587 13.71 14.04 -4.07
C TYR A 587 14.96 13.69 -4.88
N ALA A 588 16.16 13.76 -4.28
CA ALA A 588 17.39 13.28 -4.90
C ALA A 588 17.26 11.79 -5.23
N LEU A 589 16.82 10.95 -4.29
CA LEU A 589 16.57 9.52 -4.55
C LEU A 589 15.51 9.27 -5.63
N GLN A 590 14.46 10.08 -5.69
CA GLN A 590 13.41 9.99 -6.70
C GLN A 590 13.86 10.39 -8.11
N ASP A 591 14.99 11.09 -8.27
CA ASP A 591 15.55 11.42 -9.59
C ASP A 591 16.39 10.25 -10.18
N HIS A 592 16.64 9.19 -9.40
CA HIS A 592 17.41 8.00 -9.81
C HIS A 592 16.56 6.72 -9.95
N ARG A 593 17.14 5.71 -10.61
CA ARG A 593 16.52 4.38 -10.82
C ARG A 593 17.10 3.32 -9.88
N PRO A 594 16.36 2.25 -9.55
CA PRO A 594 16.95 1.03 -9.01
C PRO A 594 18.10 0.51 -9.89
N ALA A 595 19.08 -0.13 -9.27
CA ALA A 595 20.37 -0.55 -9.83
C ALA A 595 21.33 0.58 -10.30
N GLU A 596 20.93 1.85 -10.20
CA GLU A 596 21.83 2.97 -10.48
C GLU A 596 22.86 3.15 -9.34
N THR A 597 24.13 3.39 -9.68
CA THR A 597 25.18 3.63 -8.69
C THR A 597 25.48 5.12 -8.59
N ILE A 598 25.21 5.69 -7.42
CA ILE A 598 25.42 7.11 -7.13
C ILE A 598 26.52 7.33 -6.09
N ASP A 599 27.11 8.52 -6.11
CA ASP A 599 28.00 8.97 -5.05
C ASP A 599 27.16 9.62 -3.92
N VAL A 600 27.35 9.17 -2.69
CA VAL A 600 26.71 9.68 -1.47
C VAL A 600 27.79 10.24 -0.56
N VAL A 601 27.63 11.49 -0.14
CA VAL A 601 28.61 12.15 0.74
C VAL A 601 28.04 12.25 2.15
N VAL A 602 28.79 11.71 3.11
CA VAL A 602 28.45 11.71 4.53
C VAL A 602 29.47 12.49 5.35
N ILE A 603 29.03 13.06 6.48
CA ILE A 603 29.91 13.46 7.57
C ILE A 603 29.90 12.35 8.62
N ARG A 604 31.09 11.84 8.96
CA ARG A 604 31.33 10.84 10.01
C ARG A 604 32.44 11.34 10.92
N ASP A 605 32.18 11.46 12.22
CA ASP A 605 33.15 11.95 13.21
C ASP A 605 33.81 13.29 12.80
N GLY A 606 33.03 14.20 12.20
CA GLY A 606 33.48 15.50 11.67
C GLY A 606 34.20 15.44 10.31
N SER A 607 34.49 14.26 9.77
CA SER A 607 35.17 14.08 8.48
C SER A 607 34.18 13.86 7.32
N ARG A 608 34.42 14.51 6.17
CA ARG A 608 33.62 14.34 4.95
C ARG A 608 34.11 13.13 4.14
N LEU A 609 33.24 12.16 3.89
CA LEU A 609 33.54 10.91 3.16
C LEU A 609 32.58 10.77 1.98
N THR A 610 33.10 10.40 0.81
CA THR A 610 32.29 10.04 -0.37
C THR A 610 32.27 8.52 -0.51
N LEU A 611 31.07 7.94 -0.60
CA LEU A 611 30.82 6.51 -0.66
C LEU A 611 29.96 6.22 -1.90
N ARG A 612 30.21 5.12 -2.61
CA ARG A 612 29.43 4.76 -3.81
C ARG A 612 28.34 3.76 -3.43
N ALA A 613 27.08 4.08 -3.68
CA ALA A 613 25.95 3.24 -3.35
C ALA A 613 25.17 2.86 -4.61
N THR A 614 25.06 1.56 -4.88
CA THR A 614 24.17 1.01 -5.90
C THR A 614 22.77 0.91 -5.34
N LEU A 615 21.90 1.84 -5.71
CA LEU A 615 20.54 1.93 -5.22
C LEU A 615 19.75 0.66 -5.59
N ALA A 616 18.85 0.26 -4.71
CA ALA A 616 17.94 -0.86 -4.96
C ALA A 616 16.51 -0.35 -5.17
N GLU A 617 15.54 -1.24 -5.17
CA GLU A 617 14.12 -0.91 -5.05
C GLU A 617 13.67 -1.12 -3.60
N ARG A 618 12.68 -0.38 -3.09
CA ARG A 618 12.16 -0.61 -1.74
C ARG A 618 11.51 -1.99 -1.70
N GLY A 619 12.13 -2.92 -0.96
CA GLY A 619 11.71 -4.32 -0.89
C GLY A 619 12.57 -5.29 -1.71
N ALA A 620 13.62 -4.81 -2.41
CA ALA A 620 14.57 -5.69 -3.12
C ALA A 620 15.95 -5.67 -2.43
N GLN A 621 16.41 -6.84 -2.01
CA GLN A 621 17.82 -7.08 -1.64
C GLN A 621 18.27 -8.48 -2.03
N GLY A 622 19.41 -8.56 -2.75
CA GLY A 622 20.33 -9.69 -2.65
C GLY A 622 19.92 -11.07 -3.20
N GLY A 623 19.19 -11.18 -4.32
CA GLY A 623 18.99 -12.50 -4.94
C GLY A 623 18.21 -12.46 -6.25
N ALA A 624 18.56 -13.37 -7.18
CA ALA A 624 17.82 -13.52 -8.44
C ALA A 624 16.43 -14.15 -8.21
N GLY A 625 15.37 -13.40 -8.49
CA GLY A 625 13.98 -13.87 -8.40
C GLY A 625 13.00 -12.70 -8.50
N GLN A 626 12.30 -12.58 -9.63
CA GLN A 626 11.31 -11.53 -9.84
C GLN A 626 9.94 -11.93 -9.26
N THR A 627 9.36 -11.09 -8.40
CA THR A 627 7.90 -11.04 -8.18
C THR A 627 7.47 -9.59 -8.07
N GLY A 628 6.77 -9.08 -9.09
CA GLY A 628 6.23 -7.72 -9.10
C GLY A 628 4.88 -7.62 -8.39
N GLY A 629 4.62 -6.47 -7.77
CA GLY A 629 3.33 -6.16 -7.13
C GLY A 629 3.07 -4.65 -7.16
N GLY A 630 2.10 -4.21 -7.97
CA GLY A 630 1.74 -2.80 -8.10
C GLY A 630 0.93 -2.28 -6.90
N ARG A 631 0.96 -0.96 -6.69
CA ARG A 631 0.00 -0.29 -5.78
C ARG A 631 -1.42 -0.52 -6.28
N ALA A 632 -2.23 -1.18 -5.47
CA ALA A 632 -3.58 -1.58 -5.80
C ALA A 632 -4.57 -0.40 -5.89
N GLY A 633 -5.49 -0.47 -6.84
CA GLY A 633 -6.70 0.36 -6.85
C GLY A 633 -7.68 -0.08 -5.76
N ARG A 634 -8.79 0.67 -5.59
CA ARG A 634 -9.89 0.21 -4.73
C ARG A 634 -10.49 -1.08 -5.32
N PRO A 635 -10.78 -2.11 -4.51
CA PRO A 635 -11.52 -3.28 -4.99
C PRO A 635 -12.86 -2.89 -5.59
N PHE A 636 -13.13 -3.39 -6.79
CA PHE A 636 -14.43 -3.32 -7.43
C PHE A 636 -15.19 -4.61 -7.14
N GLU A 637 -16.33 -4.50 -6.45
CA GLU A 637 -17.01 -5.64 -5.80
C GLU A 637 -18.48 -5.86 -6.24
N HIS A 638 -18.94 -5.18 -7.29
CA HIS A 638 -20.36 -5.16 -7.67
C HIS A 638 -20.55 -5.34 -9.19
N PRO A 639 -21.48 -6.20 -9.66
CA PRO A 639 -21.86 -6.23 -11.08
C PRO A 639 -22.63 -4.94 -11.46
N LEU A 640 -22.66 -4.61 -12.75
CA LEU A 640 -23.58 -3.57 -13.23
C LEU A 640 -25.02 -4.11 -13.24
N GLU A 641 -26.02 -3.24 -13.07
CA GLU A 641 -27.44 -3.63 -12.92
C GLU A 641 -28.00 -4.46 -14.10
N ALA A 642 -27.40 -4.31 -15.29
CA ALA A 642 -27.76 -5.08 -16.49
C ALA A 642 -27.08 -6.47 -16.59
N GLU A 643 -26.01 -6.74 -15.83
CA GLU A 643 -25.17 -7.95 -15.91
C GLU A 643 -25.79 -9.11 -15.12
N ARG A 644 -26.91 -9.65 -15.61
CA ARG A 644 -27.78 -10.61 -14.87
C ARG A 644 -27.10 -11.92 -14.48
N HIS A 645 -26.15 -12.39 -15.28
CA HIS A 645 -25.41 -13.64 -15.05
C HIS A 645 -24.29 -13.50 -14.01
N LEU A 646 -23.97 -12.28 -13.57
CA LEU A 646 -22.85 -12.01 -12.65
C LEU A 646 -23.35 -11.65 -11.24
N SER A 647 -22.63 -12.15 -10.24
CA SER A 647 -22.83 -11.78 -8.84
C SER A 647 -21.57 -12.02 -8.03
N ASP A 648 -21.52 -11.52 -6.80
CA ASP A 648 -20.37 -11.68 -5.91
C ASP A 648 -19.05 -11.34 -6.64
N VAL A 649 -19.09 -10.26 -7.45
CA VAL A 649 -17.96 -9.80 -8.27
C VAL A 649 -16.83 -9.39 -7.34
N ARG A 650 -15.60 -9.75 -7.66
CA ARG A 650 -14.39 -9.31 -6.95
C ARG A 650 -13.24 -9.15 -7.91
N GLN A 651 -12.48 -8.06 -7.76
CA GLN A 651 -11.19 -7.89 -8.42
C GLN A 651 -10.12 -8.77 -7.72
N LEU A 652 -9.30 -9.46 -8.50
CA LEU A 652 -8.26 -10.39 -8.03
C LEU A 652 -6.83 -9.84 -8.18
N THR A 653 -6.53 -9.13 -9.27
CA THR A 653 -5.22 -8.49 -9.49
C THR A 653 -5.35 -6.97 -9.52
N PHE A 654 -4.25 -6.26 -9.25
CA PHE A 654 -4.27 -4.81 -9.19
C PHE A 654 -3.01 -4.17 -9.81
N GLY A 655 -3.19 -3.60 -10.99
CA GLY A 655 -2.19 -2.87 -11.76
C GLY A 655 -1.40 -3.73 -12.75
N GLY A 656 -0.78 -3.05 -13.71
CA GLY A 656 -0.15 -3.69 -14.87
C GLY A 656 -1.17 -4.21 -15.87
N GLU A 657 -0.71 -5.02 -16.83
CA GLU A 657 -1.58 -5.71 -17.78
C GLU A 657 -1.68 -7.19 -17.42
N ASN A 658 -2.87 -7.66 -17.09
CA ASN A 658 -3.17 -9.04 -16.74
C ASN A 658 -4.20 -9.60 -17.73
N ALA A 659 -3.98 -10.80 -18.24
CA ALA A 659 -4.81 -11.43 -19.27
C ALA A 659 -4.88 -12.95 -19.09
N GLU A 660 -5.78 -13.60 -19.83
CA GLU A 660 -5.76 -15.05 -20.06
C GLU A 660 -5.63 -15.89 -18.77
N ALA A 661 -6.58 -15.72 -17.85
CA ALA A 661 -6.63 -16.46 -16.60
C ALA A 661 -7.44 -17.75 -16.70
N TYR A 662 -6.83 -18.88 -16.37
CA TYR A 662 -7.45 -20.22 -16.48
C TYR A 662 -7.33 -21.02 -15.19
N TRP A 663 -8.35 -21.81 -14.91
CA TRP A 663 -8.51 -22.53 -13.64
C TRP A 663 -7.65 -23.79 -13.55
N SER A 664 -7.15 -24.08 -12.37
CA SER A 664 -6.69 -25.42 -12.00
C SER A 664 -7.88 -26.41 -11.89
N PRO A 665 -7.66 -27.71 -12.08
CA PRO A 665 -8.75 -28.72 -12.04
C PRO A 665 -9.50 -28.81 -10.70
N ASP A 666 -8.85 -28.42 -9.60
CA ASP A 666 -9.44 -28.35 -8.26
C ASP A 666 -10.25 -27.06 -8.00
N GLY A 667 -10.20 -26.09 -8.92
CA GLY A 667 -10.85 -24.79 -8.76
C GLY A 667 -10.23 -23.90 -7.67
N GLN A 668 -9.01 -24.19 -7.20
CA GLN A 668 -8.36 -23.40 -6.13
C GLN A 668 -7.36 -22.36 -6.65
N LYS A 669 -6.88 -22.48 -7.88
CA LYS A 669 -5.82 -21.63 -8.44
C LYS A 669 -6.16 -21.14 -9.85
N LEU A 670 -5.52 -20.05 -10.23
CA LEU A 670 -5.53 -19.51 -11.59
C LEU A 670 -4.09 -19.45 -12.11
N ILE A 671 -3.85 -19.89 -13.34
CA ILE A 671 -2.67 -19.52 -14.11
C ILE A 671 -3.06 -18.36 -15.03
N PHE A 672 -2.22 -17.34 -15.13
CA PHE A 672 -2.52 -16.13 -15.90
C PHE A 672 -1.26 -15.46 -16.43
N GLN A 673 -1.42 -14.79 -17.57
CA GLN A 673 -0.38 -13.95 -18.17
C GLN A 673 -0.41 -12.56 -17.52
N ALA A 674 0.75 -12.02 -17.15
CA ALA A 674 0.84 -10.62 -16.73
C ALA A 674 2.15 -9.92 -17.13
N THR A 675 2.03 -8.62 -17.42
CA THR A 675 3.12 -7.64 -17.43
C THR A 675 2.93 -6.70 -16.23
N PRO A 676 3.60 -6.94 -15.09
CA PRO A 676 3.58 -6.00 -13.95
C PRO A 676 4.11 -4.62 -14.33
N ARG A 677 3.70 -3.57 -13.61
CA ARG A 677 4.19 -2.19 -13.85
C ARG A 677 5.73 -2.16 -13.83
N GLY A 678 6.34 -1.71 -14.93
CA GLY A 678 7.79 -1.62 -15.08
C GLY A 678 8.48 -2.89 -15.61
N ALA A 679 7.78 -4.02 -15.73
CA ALA A 679 8.28 -5.20 -16.43
C ALA A 679 8.35 -4.94 -17.95
N GLY A 680 9.34 -5.54 -18.62
CA GLY A 680 9.52 -5.39 -20.07
C GLY A 680 8.66 -6.32 -20.92
N CYS A 681 8.15 -7.41 -20.33
CA CYS A 681 7.45 -8.49 -21.02
C CYS A 681 6.37 -9.11 -20.16
N ASP A 682 5.41 -9.75 -20.86
CA ASP A 682 4.51 -10.74 -20.30
C ASP A 682 5.29 -11.94 -19.75
N GLN A 683 4.86 -12.41 -18.58
CA GLN A 683 5.31 -13.61 -17.88
C GLN A 683 4.08 -14.38 -17.36
N GLU A 684 4.22 -15.68 -17.10
CA GLU A 684 3.14 -16.50 -16.52
C GLU A 684 3.24 -16.53 -15.00
N TYR A 685 2.08 -16.43 -14.36
CA TYR A 685 1.93 -16.46 -12.91
C TYR A 685 0.85 -17.45 -12.49
N VAL A 686 1.02 -18.05 -11.31
CA VAL A 686 -0.04 -18.78 -10.61
C VAL A 686 -0.48 -17.98 -9.39
N LEU A 687 -1.79 -17.71 -9.32
CA LEU A 687 -2.50 -17.14 -8.16
C LEU A 687 -3.23 -18.26 -7.41
N ASP A 688 -2.99 -18.36 -6.11
CA ASP A 688 -3.76 -19.21 -5.21
C ASP A 688 -4.91 -18.41 -4.56
N LEU A 689 -6.15 -18.88 -4.73
CA LEU A 689 -7.36 -18.11 -4.38
C LEU A 689 -7.74 -18.16 -2.89
N GLU A 690 -7.09 -19.01 -2.08
CA GLU A 690 -7.30 -19.11 -0.64
C GLU A 690 -6.32 -18.23 0.14
N SER A 691 -5.04 -18.28 -0.24
CA SER A 691 -3.95 -17.49 0.37
C SER A 691 -3.84 -16.07 -0.22
N GLY A 692 -4.15 -15.91 -1.52
CA GLY A 692 -3.84 -14.71 -2.29
C GLY A 692 -2.39 -14.66 -2.80
N ASP A 693 -1.61 -15.74 -2.62
CA ASP A 693 -0.22 -15.79 -3.08
C ASP A 693 -0.15 -15.81 -4.61
N VAL A 694 0.69 -14.95 -5.18
CA VAL A 694 1.00 -14.89 -6.62
C VAL A 694 2.47 -15.24 -6.84
N ARG A 695 2.74 -16.23 -7.68
CA ARG A 695 4.10 -16.70 -8.02
C ARG A 695 4.32 -16.68 -9.53
N MET A 696 5.43 -16.11 -10.00
CA MET A 696 5.89 -16.31 -11.38
C MET A 696 6.27 -17.77 -11.58
N VAL A 697 5.72 -18.40 -12.62
CA VAL A 697 6.00 -19.80 -12.99
C VAL A 697 6.74 -19.94 -14.32
N SER A 698 6.90 -18.84 -15.06
CA SER A 698 7.83 -18.74 -16.18
C SER A 698 9.25 -18.32 -15.72
N THR A 699 10.16 -18.15 -16.69
CA THR A 699 11.60 -17.96 -16.45
C THR A 699 12.04 -16.54 -16.06
N GLY A 700 11.14 -15.55 -16.11
CA GLY A 700 11.49 -14.13 -16.04
C GLY A 700 12.24 -13.61 -17.27
N LYS A 701 12.28 -14.41 -18.35
CA LYS A 701 13.09 -14.21 -19.56
C LYS A 701 12.23 -14.33 -20.82
N GLY A 702 12.61 -13.60 -21.86
CA GLY A 702 11.80 -13.48 -23.07
C GLY A 702 10.38 -13.00 -22.76
N ARG A 703 9.45 -13.30 -23.67
CA ARG A 703 8.00 -13.12 -23.51
C ARG A 703 7.31 -14.47 -23.38
N THR A 704 6.21 -14.53 -22.61
CA THR A 704 5.30 -15.68 -22.56
C THR A 704 3.90 -15.32 -23.07
N THR A 705 3.10 -16.36 -23.36
CA THR A 705 1.65 -16.22 -23.57
C THR A 705 0.92 -17.56 -23.38
N CYS A 706 -0.38 -17.48 -23.06
CA CYS A 706 -1.32 -18.60 -22.97
C CYS A 706 -0.89 -19.71 -22.00
N GLY A 707 -0.75 -19.41 -20.70
CA GLY A 707 -0.57 -20.43 -19.67
C GLY A 707 -1.81 -21.28 -19.44
N TYR A 708 -1.67 -22.58 -19.19
CA TYR A 708 -2.79 -23.49 -18.90
C TYR A 708 -2.37 -24.64 -17.96
N PHE A 709 -3.28 -25.17 -17.14
CA PHE A 709 -2.99 -26.33 -16.28
C PHE A 709 -3.15 -27.67 -17.01
N GLU A 710 -2.38 -28.68 -16.59
CA GLU A 710 -2.69 -30.07 -16.92
C GLU A 710 -4.03 -30.48 -16.30
N TYR A 711 -4.88 -31.12 -17.10
CA TYR A 711 -6.11 -31.75 -16.65
C TYR A 711 -6.05 -33.28 -16.80
N PRO A 712 -6.71 -34.05 -15.92
CA PRO A 712 -7.41 -33.61 -14.71
C PRO A 712 -6.51 -33.45 -13.45
N GLU A 713 -5.23 -33.80 -13.49
CA GLU A 713 -4.40 -33.91 -12.27
C GLU A 713 -3.84 -32.59 -11.71
N GLY A 714 -3.72 -31.52 -12.52
CA GLY A 714 -3.17 -30.22 -12.08
C GLY A 714 -1.70 -30.25 -11.67
N LYS A 715 -0.95 -31.32 -12.00
CA LYS A 715 0.44 -31.53 -11.57
C LYS A 715 1.46 -30.80 -12.43
N ARG A 716 1.05 -30.36 -13.62
CA ARG A 716 1.85 -29.60 -14.57
C ARG A 716 1.11 -28.36 -15.05
N ILE A 717 1.87 -27.45 -15.62
CA ILE A 717 1.41 -26.31 -16.42
C ILE A 717 2.04 -26.40 -17.80
N ILE A 718 1.38 -25.81 -18.79
CA ILE A 718 1.94 -25.50 -20.11
C ILE A 718 1.85 -24.00 -20.37
N PHE A 719 2.79 -23.45 -21.13
CA PHE A 719 2.72 -22.08 -21.65
C PHE A 719 3.66 -21.90 -22.84
N SER A 720 3.41 -20.88 -23.65
CA SER A 720 4.24 -20.54 -24.81
C SER A 720 5.34 -19.56 -24.36
N SER A 721 6.60 -19.73 -24.79
CA SER A 721 7.67 -18.80 -24.44
C SER A 721 8.76 -18.64 -25.50
N THR A 722 9.31 -17.42 -25.58
CA THR A 722 10.43 -17.06 -26.47
C THR A 722 11.82 -17.16 -25.81
N HIS A 723 11.90 -17.55 -24.53
CA HIS A 723 13.14 -17.47 -23.73
C HIS A 723 14.31 -18.31 -24.27
N ALA A 724 14.06 -19.33 -25.09
CA ALA A 724 15.12 -20.12 -25.73
C ALA A 724 15.82 -19.39 -26.89
N ALA A 725 15.21 -18.34 -27.46
CA ALA A 725 15.86 -17.47 -28.45
C ALA A 725 16.68 -16.35 -27.78
N GLY A 726 16.37 -16.00 -26.52
CA GLY A 726 17.16 -15.05 -25.74
C GLY A 726 16.47 -14.60 -24.45
N ASP A 727 17.27 -14.05 -23.53
CA ASP A 727 16.80 -13.51 -22.26
C ASP A 727 15.94 -12.25 -22.42
N SER A 728 16.18 -11.47 -23.47
CA SER A 728 15.53 -10.18 -23.73
C SER A 728 14.15 -10.33 -24.36
N CYS A 729 13.30 -9.33 -24.11
CA CYS A 729 12.02 -9.19 -24.78
C CYS A 729 12.17 -9.11 -26.30
N PRO A 730 11.40 -9.89 -27.09
CA PRO A 730 11.30 -9.66 -28.52
C PRO A 730 10.70 -8.26 -28.77
N PRO A 731 11.16 -7.56 -29.82
CA PRO A 731 10.74 -6.18 -30.08
C PRO A 731 9.23 -6.11 -30.34
N PRO A 732 8.52 -5.10 -29.82
CA PRO A 732 7.09 -4.95 -30.08
C PRO A 732 6.82 -4.73 -31.59
N PRO A 733 5.63 -5.11 -32.09
CA PRO A 733 5.29 -4.93 -33.50
C PRO A 733 5.37 -3.47 -33.93
N ASP A 734 5.83 -3.23 -35.15
CA ASP A 734 5.93 -1.89 -35.72
C ASP A 734 4.53 -1.27 -35.91
N ARG A 735 4.24 -0.25 -35.10
CA ARG A 735 2.99 0.51 -35.11
C ARG A 735 2.77 1.30 -36.41
N SER A 736 3.77 1.43 -37.28
CA SER A 736 3.60 2.00 -38.64
C SER A 736 2.62 1.18 -39.49
N HIS A 737 2.45 -0.11 -39.20
CA HIS A 737 1.48 -1.00 -39.84
C HIS A 737 0.07 -0.96 -39.22
N GLY A 738 -0.19 -0.02 -38.32
CA GLY A 738 -1.47 0.14 -37.61
C GLY A 738 -1.61 -0.84 -36.43
N TYR A 739 -2.84 -1.21 -36.10
CA TYR A 739 -3.09 -2.25 -35.09
C TYR A 739 -2.81 -3.63 -35.72
N VAL A 740 -1.72 -4.26 -35.29
CA VAL A 740 -1.26 -5.59 -35.69
C VAL A 740 -0.70 -6.33 -34.47
N TRP A 741 -0.81 -7.65 -34.46
CA TRP A 741 -0.19 -8.53 -33.48
C TRP A 741 1.11 -9.10 -34.04
N ALA A 742 2.11 -9.29 -33.17
CA ALA A 742 3.36 -9.95 -33.53
C ALA A 742 3.24 -11.47 -33.35
N ILE A 743 3.66 -12.19 -34.39
CA ILE A 743 3.84 -13.63 -34.42
C ILE A 743 5.35 -13.86 -34.35
N TYR A 744 5.86 -14.14 -33.14
CA TYR A 744 7.28 -14.37 -32.96
C TYR A 744 7.63 -15.83 -33.28
N ASP A 745 8.41 -16.05 -34.34
CA ASP A 745 8.93 -17.37 -34.77
C ASP A 745 9.90 -18.05 -33.77
N SER A 746 9.97 -17.53 -32.54
CA SER A 746 10.73 -18.04 -31.42
C SER A 746 9.86 -18.60 -30.29
N TYR A 747 8.53 -18.55 -30.43
CA TYR A 747 7.62 -19.17 -29.47
C TYR A 747 7.64 -20.69 -29.62
N ASP A 748 8.14 -21.38 -28.59
CA ASP A 748 7.92 -22.81 -28.35
C ASP A 748 6.94 -22.99 -27.18
N ILE A 749 6.24 -24.13 -27.08
CA ILE A 749 5.40 -24.47 -25.92
C ILE A 749 6.23 -25.29 -24.94
N TYR A 750 6.25 -24.86 -23.68
CA TYR A 750 6.94 -25.50 -22.56
C TYR A 750 5.93 -26.16 -21.63
N GLU A 751 6.36 -27.23 -20.95
CA GLU A 751 5.70 -27.77 -19.76
C GLU A 751 6.59 -27.59 -18.52
N GLY A 752 5.98 -27.61 -17.33
CA GLY A 752 6.71 -27.67 -16.07
C GLY A 752 5.78 -27.83 -14.88
N ASN A 753 6.34 -27.71 -13.66
CA ASN A 753 5.57 -27.79 -12.42
C ASN A 753 4.83 -26.45 -12.14
N PRO A 754 3.66 -26.46 -11.47
CA PRO A 754 2.95 -25.26 -11.01
C PRO A 754 3.71 -24.34 -10.03
N ASP A 755 4.91 -24.72 -9.58
CA ASP A 755 5.81 -23.89 -8.78
C ASP A 755 6.88 -23.17 -9.60
N GLY A 756 6.87 -23.33 -10.93
CA GLY A 756 7.87 -22.77 -11.86
C GLY A 756 9.13 -23.64 -12.05
N SER A 757 9.23 -24.78 -11.38
CA SER A 757 10.36 -25.70 -11.54
C SER A 757 10.18 -26.68 -12.71
N ARG A 758 11.28 -27.29 -13.15
CA ARG A 758 11.32 -28.33 -14.21
C ARG A 758 10.76 -27.89 -15.57
N LEU A 759 10.94 -26.63 -15.95
CA LEU A 759 10.56 -26.14 -17.27
C LEU A 759 11.32 -26.88 -18.39
N THR A 760 10.59 -27.49 -19.31
CA THR A 760 11.12 -28.23 -20.46
C THR A 760 10.26 -28.00 -21.72
N PRO A 761 10.85 -27.92 -22.93
CA PRO A 761 10.07 -27.76 -24.16
C PRO A 761 9.22 -29.00 -24.44
N LEU A 762 7.93 -28.80 -24.69
CA LEU A 762 6.93 -29.85 -24.96
C LEU A 762 6.55 -29.94 -26.45
N ILE A 763 6.38 -28.78 -27.10
CA ILE A 763 6.18 -28.66 -28.56
C ILE A 763 7.16 -27.60 -29.06
N LYS A 764 7.94 -27.99 -30.06
CA LYS A 764 8.98 -27.16 -30.67
C LYS A 764 9.06 -27.47 -32.16
N SER A 765 8.76 -26.48 -32.99
CA SER A 765 8.96 -26.54 -34.44
C SER A 765 9.36 -25.16 -35.00
N PRO A 766 9.97 -25.08 -36.18
CA PRO A 766 10.35 -23.79 -36.77
C PRO A 766 9.12 -22.92 -37.02
N GLY A 767 9.12 -21.70 -36.47
CA GLY A 767 8.00 -20.78 -36.52
C GLY A 767 7.39 -20.55 -35.15
N TYR A 768 6.10 -20.23 -35.12
CA TYR A 768 5.32 -19.95 -33.93
C TYR A 768 4.62 -21.23 -33.47
N ASP A 769 4.79 -21.61 -32.20
CA ASP A 769 4.00 -22.62 -31.49
C ASP A 769 3.47 -21.98 -30.20
N ALA A 770 2.15 -21.73 -30.12
CA ALA A 770 1.54 -21.05 -28.97
C ALA A 770 0.03 -21.33 -28.82
N GLU A 771 -0.65 -20.57 -27.96
CA GLU A 771 -2.11 -20.60 -27.77
C GLU A 771 -2.63 -22.01 -27.40
N ALA A 772 -1.92 -22.67 -26.48
CA ALA A 772 -2.10 -24.07 -26.15
C ALA A 772 -3.05 -24.28 -24.95
N THR A 773 -4.05 -25.16 -25.10
CA THR A 773 -4.97 -25.55 -24.04
C THR A 773 -5.08 -27.08 -23.93
N TRP A 774 -5.42 -27.57 -22.73
CA TRP A 774 -5.44 -29.00 -22.41
C TRP A 774 -6.89 -29.53 -22.36
N CYS A 775 -7.14 -30.70 -22.94
CA CYS A 775 -8.43 -31.39 -22.82
C CYS A 775 -8.81 -31.63 -21.35
N PRO A 776 -10.00 -31.20 -20.86
CA PRO A 776 -10.40 -31.40 -19.46
C PRO A 776 -10.44 -32.85 -18.96
N ARG A 777 -10.43 -33.84 -19.86
CA ARG A 777 -10.32 -35.29 -19.56
C ARG A 777 -8.89 -35.84 -19.66
N GLY A 778 -7.91 -35.00 -19.97
CA GLY A 778 -6.51 -35.34 -20.14
C GLY A 778 -6.11 -35.85 -21.53
N GLY A 779 -4.83 -36.21 -21.66
CA GLY A 779 -4.25 -36.84 -22.85
C GLY A 779 -3.96 -35.93 -24.04
N ALA A 780 -4.83 -34.97 -24.39
CA ALA A 780 -4.67 -34.14 -25.59
C ALA A 780 -4.47 -32.65 -25.31
N ILE A 781 -3.65 -32.00 -26.13
CA ILE A 781 -3.41 -30.54 -26.15
C ILE A 781 -3.78 -30.02 -27.53
N VAL A 782 -4.58 -28.95 -27.58
CA VAL A 782 -4.89 -28.20 -28.81
C VAL A 782 -4.12 -26.88 -28.78
N PHE A 783 -3.55 -26.46 -29.90
CA PHE A 783 -2.66 -25.30 -29.96
C PHE A 783 -2.58 -24.73 -31.38
N THR A 784 -1.98 -23.55 -31.52
CA THR A 784 -1.82 -22.82 -32.80
C THR A 784 -0.38 -22.92 -33.28
N SER A 785 -0.16 -23.08 -34.60
CA SER A 785 1.19 -23.11 -35.17
C SER A 785 1.29 -22.59 -36.61
N THR A 786 2.45 -22.01 -36.97
CA THR A 786 2.79 -21.62 -38.35
C THR A 786 3.54 -22.69 -39.15
N ARG A 787 3.76 -23.89 -38.61
CA ARG A 787 4.65 -24.92 -39.19
C ARG A 787 4.39 -25.31 -40.65
N ASP A 788 3.14 -25.19 -41.12
CA ASP A 788 2.74 -25.50 -42.50
C ASP A 788 2.50 -24.23 -43.35
N GLY A 789 3.01 -23.08 -42.92
CA GLY A 789 3.04 -21.82 -43.68
C GLY A 789 1.83 -20.90 -43.50
N ASP A 790 0.86 -21.27 -42.68
CA ASP A 790 -0.25 -20.43 -42.21
C ASP A 790 -0.51 -20.70 -40.71
N LEU A 791 -1.22 -19.81 -40.01
CA LEU A 791 -1.60 -19.97 -38.60
C LEU A 791 -2.78 -20.93 -38.50
N ASP A 792 -2.50 -22.18 -38.15
CA ASP A 792 -3.49 -23.25 -38.07
C ASP A 792 -3.62 -23.85 -36.67
N VAL A 793 -4.77 -24.47 -36.41
CA VAL A 793 -5.02 -25.26 -35.19
C VAL A 793 -4.50 -26.68 -35.38
N TYR A 794 -3.79 -27.18 -34.37
CA TYR A 794 -3.24 -28.53 -34.28
C TYR A 794 -3.64 -29.19 -32.96
N VAL A 795 -3.70 -30.52 -32.96
CA VAL A 795 -3.85 -31.33 -31.74
C VAL A 795 -2.62 -32.22 -31.60
N ARG A 796 -2.03 -32.23 -30.41
CA ARG A 796 -1.04 -33.21 -29.95
C ARG A 796 -1.74 -34.22 -29.06
N ASP A 797 -1.64 -35.51 -29.38
CA ASP A 797 -2.16 -36.60 -28.54
C ASP A 797 -1.20 -36.99 -27.40
N ASP A 798 -1.61 -37.98 -26.61
CA ASP A 798 -0.89 -38.48 -25.44
C ASP A 798 0.41 -39.20 -25.83
N THR A 799 0.44 -39.84 -27.00
CA THR A 799 1.64 -40.42 -27.62
C THR A 799 2.64 -39.36 -28.10
N GLY A 800 2.22 -38.09 -28.16
CA GLY A 800 3.01 -36.97 -28.67
C GLY A 800 2.93 -36.76 -30.17
N LYS A 801 2.03 -37.47 -30.86
CA LYS A 801 1.79 -37.29 -32.29
C LYS A 801 0.95 -36.02 -32.49
N VAL A 802 1.40 -35.18 -33.43
CA VAL A 802 0.73 -33.93 -33.80
C VAL A 802 -0.09 -34.15 -35.08
N LYS A 803 -1.30 -33.60 -35.12
CA LYS A 803 -2.22 -33.57 -36.26
C LYS A 803 -2.69 -32.15 -36.53
N ARG A 804 -2.62 -31.71 -37.79
CA ARG A 804 -3.24 -30.46 -38.27
C ARG A 804 -4.76 -30.61 -38.37
N MET A 805 -5.50 -29.61 -37.90
CA MET A 805 -6.97 -29.64 -37.80
C MET A 805 -7.65 -28.64 -38.74
N THR A 806 -6.96 -27.56 -39.10
CA THR A 806 -7.40 -26.55 -40.08
C THR A 806 -6.37 -26.43 -41.21
N ASP A 807 -6.81 -26.04 -42.40
CA ASP A 807 -5.95 -25.81 -43.58
C ASP A 807 -6.47 -24.68 -44.49
N THR A 808 -7.44 -23.91 -44.03
CA THR A 808 -8.12 -22.88 -44.82
C THR A 808 -7.42 -21.54 -44.65
N PRO A 809 -6.93 -20.89 -45.73
CA PRO A 809 -6.08 -19.70 -45.61
C PRO A 809 -6.67 -18.56 -44.77
N GLY A 810 -5.89 -18.09 -43.81
CA GLY A 810 -6.33 -17.16 -42.77
C GLY A 810 -5.72 -17.50 -41.41
N TYR A 811 -5.98 -16.63 -40.43
CA TYR A 811 -5.65 -16.93 -39.03
C TYR A 811 -6.65 -17.93 -38.48
N ASP A 812 -6.20 -19.02 -37.88
CA ASP A 812 -6.96 -19.93 -37.00
C ASP A 812 -6.18 -20.09 -35.69
N GLY A 813 -6.80 -19.80 -34.54
CA GLY A 813 -6.12 -19.93 -33.25
C GLY A 813 -7.03 -19.81 -32.02
N GLY A 814 -6.43 -19.70 -30.84
CA GLY A 814 -7.14 -19.54 -29.56
C GLY A 814 -8.14 -20.66 -29.27
N ALA A 815 -7.72 -21.91 -29.44
CA ALA A 815 -8.61 -23.08 -29.47
C ALA A 815 -8.79 -23.73 -28.09
N PHE A 816 -10.02 -24.18 -27.81
CA PHE A 816 -10.41 -24.86 -26.56
C PHE A 816 -11.20 -26.14 -26.85
N PHE A 817 -10.96 -27.19 -26.05
CA PHE A 817 -11.79 -28.39 -26.04
C PHE A 817 -13.11 -28.15 -25.30
N SER A 818 -14.15 -28.90 -25.67
CA SER A 818 -15.36 -29.05 -24.85
C SER A 818 -15.06 -29.80 -23.54
N PRO A 819 -15.92 -29.69 -22.50
CA PRO A 819 -15.70 -30.39 -21.21
C PRO A 819 -15.62 -31.91 -21.32
N ASP A 820 -16.18 -32.49 -22.39
CA ASP A 820 -16.12 -33.92 -22.71
C ASP A 820 -15.00 -34.28 -23.72
N CYS A 821 -14.27 -33.28 -24.21
CA CYS A 821 -13.27 -33.32 -25.27
C CYS A 821 -13.74 -33.89 -26.62
N SER A 822 -15.06 -33.90 -26.89
CA SER A 822 -15.60 -34.36 -28.19
C SER A 822 -15.59 -33.29 -29.28
N GLN A 823 -15.46 -32.01 -28.91
CA GLN A 823 -15.48 -30.86 -29.81
C GLN A 823 -14.34 -29.88 -29.51
N ILE A 824 -13.99 -29.07 -30.51
CA ILE A 824 -13.03 -27.96 -30.40
C ILE A 824 -13.72 -26.69 -30.89
N VAL A 825 -13.59 -25.60 -30.13
CA VAL A 825 -14.01 -24.24 -30.51
C VAL A 825 -12.77 -23.36 -30.67
N TRP A 826 -12.76 -22.44 -31.63
CA TRP A 826 -11.61 -21.56 -31.89
C TRP A 826 -12.05 -20.26 -32.61
N ARG A 827 -11.15 -19.28 -32.72
CA ARG A 827 -11.38 -18.03 -33.47
C ARG A 827 -10.64 -18.09 -34.81
N ALA A 828 -11.27 -17.64 -35.90
CA ALA A 828 -10.64 -17.65 -37.21
C ALA A 828 -11.06 -16.52 -38.16
N SER A 829 -10.16 -16.13 -39.07
CA SER A 829 -10.46 -15.24 -40.20
C SER A 829 -10.53 -16.03 -41.52
N ARG A 830 -11.34 -15.52 -42.47
CA ARG A 830 -11.48 -16.11 -43.81
C ARG A 830 -11.25 -15.06 -44.91
N PRO A 831 -10.07 -14.41 -44.94
CA PRO A 831 -9.81 -13.31 -45.86
C PRO A 831 -9.80 -13.78 -47.32
N GLN A 832 -10.23 -12.92 -48.23
CA GLN A 832 -10.30 -13.22 -49.67
C GLN A 832 -9.76 -12.06 -50.51
N GLY A 833 -9.34 -12.36 -51.74
CA GLY A 833 -8.86 -11.35 -52.70
C GLY A 833 -7.74 -10.47 -52.13
N ALA A 834 -7.98 -9.16 -52.06
CA ALA A 834 -7.02 -8.18 -51.55
C ALA A 834 -6.68 -8.40 -50.06
N GLU A 835 -7.63 -8.83 -49.24
CA GLU A 835 -7.40 -9.06 -47.81
C GLU A 835 -6.54 -10.31 -47.57
N LEU A 836 -6.69 -11.35 -48.41
CA LEU A 836 -5.82 -12.54 -48.34
C LEU A 836 -4.39 -12.21 -48.75
N LYS A 837 -4.21 -11.29 -49.71
CA LYS A 837 -2.88 -10.78 -50.10
C LYS A 837 -2.25 -9.99 -48.95
N GLU A 838 -2.99 -9.05 -48.35
CA GLU A 838 -2.55 -8.28 -47.19
C GLU A 838 -2.17 -9.19 -46.01
N TYR A 839 -3.02 -10.18 -45.70
CA TYR A 839 -2.77 -11.16 -44.65
C TYR A 839 -1.44 -11.89 -44.84
N ARG A 840 -1.19 -12.41 -46.04
CA ARG A 840 0.08 -13.10 -46.37
C ARG A 840 1.30 -12.16 -46.34
N GLU A 841 1.14 -10.90 -46.78
CA GLU A 841 2.20 -9.89 -46.74
C GLU A 841 2.56 -9.43 -45.31
N LEU A 842 1.62 -9.51 -44.37
CA LEU A 842 1.86 -9.30 -42.95
C LEU A 842 2.45 -10.56 -42.30
N LEU A 843 1.90 -11.75 -42.57
CA LEU A 843 2.37 -13.00 -41.97
C LEU A 843 3.84 -13.28 -42.33
N ALA A 844 4.25 -13.00 -43.57
CA ALA A 844 5.64 -13.07 -44.01
C ALA A 844 6.61 -12.10 -43.30
N LYS A 845 6.11 -11.23 -42.41
CA LYS A 845 6.87 -10.33 -41.55
C LYS A 845 6.71 -10.66 -40.05
N GLY A 846 6.09 -11.80 -39.72
CA GLY A 846 5.72 -12.13 -38.34
C GLY A 846 4.63 -11.21 -37.77
N LEU A 847 3.66 -10.79 -38.59
CA LEU A 847 2.56 -9.90 -38.19
C LEU A 847 1.21 -10.43 -38.66
N ILE A 848 0.14 -10.24 -37.88
CA ILE A 848 -1.24 -10.39 -38.36
C ILE A 848 -2.11 -9.22 -37.94
N ARG A 849 -3.26 -9.03 -38.62
CA ARG A 849 -4.24 -8.00 -38.28
C ARG A 849 -5.54 -8.63 -37.77
N PRO A 850 -5.88 -8.51 -36.47
CA PRO A 850 -7.03 -9.17 -35.85
C PRO A 850 -8.33 -8.36 -36.07
N ARG A 851 -8.73 -8.12 -37.33
CA ARG A 851 -9.92 -7.33 -37.67
C ARG A 851 -11.23 -8.11 -37.47
N SER A 852 -11.41 -9.18 -38.23
CA SER A 852 -12.61 -10.01 -38.20
C SER A 852 -12.20 -11.45 -37.90
N LEU A 853 -12.26 -11.80 -36.62
CA LEU A 853 -12.00 -13.15 -36.12
C LEU A 853 -13.34 -13.70 -35.66
N GLU A 854 -13.95 -14.58 -36.44
CA GLU A 854 -15.25 -15.19 -36.14
C GLU A 854 -15.04 -16.49 -35.36
N ILE A 855 -16.00 -16.90 -34.53
CA ILE A 855 -15.92 -18.15 -33.77
C ILE A 855 -16.34 -19.33 -34.64
N PHE A 856 -15.61 -20.43 -34.58
CA PHE A 856 -15.88 -21.70 -35.26
C PHE A 856 -15.91 -22.87 -34.28
N ILE A 857 -16.60 -23.95 -34.64
CA ILE A 857 -16.65 -25.21 -33.90
C ILE A 857 -16.50 -26.42 -34.84
N MET A 858 -15.81 -27.46 -34.36
CA MET A 858 -15.59 -28.73 -35.05
C MET A 858 -15.64 -29.90 -34.05
N ASN A 859 -15.72 -31.11 -34.56
CA ASN A 859 -15.47 -32.31 -33.77
C ASN A 859 -13.96 -32.41 -33.46
N ALA A 860 -13.59 -33.03 -32.33
CA ALA A 860 -12.18 -33.17 -31.94
C ALA A 860 -11.34 -34.05 -32.88
N ASP A 861 -11.97 -34.74 -33.85
CA ASP A 861 -11.30 -35.44 -34.95
C ASP A 861 -11.04 -34.54 -36.19
N GLY A 862 -11.42 -33.27 -36.16
CA GLY A 862 -11.28 -32.30 -37.24
C GLY A 862 -12.44 -32.28 -38.24
N THR A 863 -13.46 -33.11 -38.06
CA THR A 863 -14.63 -33.14 -38.94
C THR A 863 -15.70 -32.11 -38.52
N GLY A 864 -16.61 -31.77 -39.43
CA GLY A 864 -17.80 -30.98 -39.10
C GLY A 864 -17.53 -29.51 -38.75
N ALA A 865 -16.38 -28.96 -39.13
CA ALA A 865 -16.02 -27.55 -38.96
C ALA A 865 -17.09 -26.61 -39.53
N ARG A 866 -17.59 -25.69 -38.70
CA ARG A 866 -18.57 -24.66 -39.09
C ARG A 866 -18.44 -23.38 -38.26
N GLN A 867 -18.83 -22.28 -38.88
CA GLN A 867 -18.87 -20.95 -38.28
C GLN A 867 -20.05 -20.81 -37.30
N LEU A 868 -19.86 -20.12 -36.18
CA LEU A 868 -20.86 -19.81 -35.15
C LEU A 868 -21.30 -18.34 -35.18
N THR A 869 -20.36 -17.41 -35.23
CA THR A 869 -20.64 -15.96 -35.28
C THR A 869 -20.51 -15.44 -36.71
N LYS A 870 -21.25 -14.39 -37.05
CA LYS A 870 -21.12 -13.69 -38.34
C LYS A 870 -21.35 -12.18 -38.14
N ASN A 871 -20.64 -11.60 -37.19
CA ASN A 871 -20.80 -10.21 -36.77
C ASN A 871 -19.78 -9.25 -37.42
N GLY A 872 -18.79 -9.76 -38.14
CA GLY A 872 -17.69 -8.98 -38.75
C GLY A 872 -16.71 -8.42 -37.73
N ALA A 873 -16.90 -8.73 -36.45
CA ALA A 873 -16.17 -8.19 -35.31
C ALA A 873 -14.90 -9.00 -35.01
N ALA A 874 -14.08 -8.49 -34.10
CA ALA A 874 -13.02 -9.27 -33.48
C ALA A 874 -13.64 -10.07 -32.32
N ASN A 875 -13.62 -11.40 -32.40
CA ASN A 875 -14.07 -12.28 -31.34
C ASN A 875 -12.88 -13.08 -30.77
N PHE A 876 -12.68 -13.07 -29.45
CA PHE A 876 -11.50 -13.62 -28.78
C PHE A 876 -11.85 -14.66 -27.71
N CYS A 877 -10.89 -15.56 -27.43
CA CYS A 877 -10.93 -16.55 -26.34
C CYS A 877 -12.28 -17.30 -26.19
N PRO A 878 -12.73 -18.02 -27.23
CA PRO A 878 -13.94 -18.82 -27.13
C PRO A 878 -13.73 -20.01 -26.19
N THR A 879 -14.52 -20.10 -25.13
CA THR A 879 -14.54 -21.23 -24.19
C THR A 879 -15.94 -21.84 -24.12
N PHE A 880 -16.03 -23.13 -23.82
CA PHE A 880 -17.30 -23.74 -23.45
C PHE A 880 -17.70 -23.36 -22.02
N LEU A 881 -19.00 -23.23 -21.78
CA LEU A 881 -19.60 -23.32 -20.45
C LEU A 881 -19.58 -24.78 -19.97
N ALA A 882 -19.74 -24.99 -18.65
CA ALA A 882 -19.72 -26.31 -18.02
C ALA A 882 -20.81 -27.27 -18.54
N ASP A 883 -21.88 -26.74 -19.17
CA ASP A 883 -22.92 -27.53 -19.83
C ASP A 883 -22.49 -28.13 -21.19
N GLY A 884 -21.35 -27.71 -21.74
CA GLY A 884 -20.84 -28.12 -23.04
C GLY A 884 -21.74 -27.73 -24.23
N ASN A 885 -22.73 -26.85 -24.04
CA ASN A 885 -23.72 -26.45 -25.05
C ASN A 885 -23.65 -24.96 -25.40
N ARG A 886 -23.14 -24.10 -24.51
CA ARG A 886 -22.95 -22.67 -24.76
C ARG A 886 -21.47 -22.31 -24.83
N ILE A 887 -21.13 -21.33 -25.65
CA ILE A 887 -19.79 -20.77 -25.84
C ILE A 887 -19.77 -19.35 -25.28
N LEU A 888 -18.86 -19.05 -24.36
CA LEU A 888 -18.51 -17.69 -23.95
C LEU A 888 -17.31 -17.20 -24.76
N TYR A 889 -17.29 -15.92 -25.13
CA TYR A 889 -16.20 -15.28 -25.87
C TYR A 889 -16.21 -13.77 -25.62
N SER A 890 -15.10 -13.08 -25.87
CA SER A 890 -15.07 -11.60 -25.87
C SER A 890 -15.32 -11.05 -27.28
N SER A 891 -16.04 -9.94 -27.42
CA SER A 891 -16.29 -9.32 -28.73
C SER A 891 -16.48 -7.80 -28.67
N ASN A 892 -16.00 -7.10 -29.70
CA ASN A 892 -16.31 -5.69 -29.96
C ASN A 892 -17.54 -5.48 -30.88
N ALA A 893 -18.37 -6.51 -31.05
CA ALA A 893 -19.58 -6.44 -31.87
C ALA A 893 -20.56 -5.36 -31.36
N GLY A 894 -20.92 -4.43 -32.25
CA GLY A 894 -21.87 -3.35 -31.94
C GLY A 894 -21.26 -2.14 -31.20
N ALA A 895 -19.96 -2.15 -30.90
CA ALA A 895 -19.27 -1.01 -30.32
C ALA A 895 -18.97 0.09 -31.36
N ALA A 896 -18.94 1.35 -30.91
CA ALA A 896 -18.53 2.49 -31.73
C ALA A 896 -17.01 2.71 -31.73
N ASP A 897 -16.33 2.39 -30.63
CA ASP A 897 -14.86 2.30 -30.56
C ASP A 897 -14.46 0.82 -30.71
N PRO A 898 -13.59 0.45 -31.68
CA PRO A 898 -13.15 -0.94 -31.86
C PRO A 898 -12.31 -1.50 -30.70
N ARG A 899 -11.98 -0.71 -29.68
CA ARG A 899 -11.31 -1.15 -28.44
C ARG A 899 -12.27 -1.56 -27.32
N GLU A 900 -13.56 -1.23 -27.42
CA GLU A 900 -14.54 -1.67 -26.44
C GLU A 900 -14.85 -3.15 -26.68
N PHE A 901 -14.70 -3.98 -25.66
CA PHE A 901 -15.00 -5.42 -25.72
C PHE A 901 -15.88 -5.81 -24.55
N ASP A 902 -16.91 -6.60 -24.83
CA ASP A 902 -17.76 -7.23 -23.83
C ASP A 902 -17.61 -8.75 -23.89
N LEU A 903 -18.06 -9.43 -22.83
CA LEU A 903 -18.31 -10.86 -22.87
C LEU A 903 -19.65 -11.12 -23.55
N TRP A 904 -19.67 -12.12 -24.43
CA TRP A 904 -20.83 -12.59 -25.17
C TRP A 904 -20.97 -14.11 -25.05
N MET A 905 -22.19 -14.59 -25.24
CA MET A 905 -22.56 -16.00 -25.17
C MET A 905 -23.35 -16.41 -26.42
N VAL A 906 -23.08 -17.60 -26.96
CA VAL A 906 -23.85 -18.17 -28.07
C VAL A 906 -24.06 -19.68 -27.87
N ASP A 907 -25.21 -20.21 -28.29
CA ASP A 907 -25.43 -21.66 -28.34
C ASP A 907 -24.50 -22.29 -29.38
N LYS A 908 -23.89 -23.45 -29.07
CA LYS A 908 -22.98 -24.12 -30.00
C LYS A 908 -23.64 -24.55 -31.31
N ARG A 909 -24.97 -24.61 -31.39
CA ARG A 909 -25.74 -24.86 -32.62
C ARG A 909 -25.83 -23.63 -33.52
N GLY A 910 -25.41 -22.46 -33.03
CA GLY A 910 -25.63 -21.15 -33.64
C GLY A 910 -26.96 -20.53 -33.19
N GLY A 911 -27.12 -19.24 -33.43
CA GLY A 911 -28.27 -18.43 -33.01
C GLY A 911 -27.87 -16.98 -32.79
N GLU A 912 -28.81 -16.16 -32.32
CA GLU A 912 -28.52 -14.80 -31.88
C GLU A 912 -27.68 -14.83 -30.59
N PRO A 913 -26.51 -14.17 -30.53
CA PRO A 913 -25.71 -14.09 -29.32
C PRO A 913 -26.32 -13.18 -28.24
N GLU A 914 -26.07 -13.52 -26.99
CA GLU A 914 -26.40 -12.71 -25.80
C GLU A 914 -25.17 -11.95 -25.30
N ARG A 915 -25.32 -10.68 -24.93
CA ARG A 915 -24.27 -9.87 -24.31
C ARG A 915 -24.34 -10.03 -22.78
N ILE A 916 -23.23 -10.47 -22.18
CA ILE A 916 -23.13 -10.88 -20.77
C ILE A 916 -22.62 -9.72 -19.90
N THR A 917 -21.65 -8.94 -20.40
CA THR A 917 -21.14 -7.75 -19.71
C THR A 917 -21.48 -6.45 -20.44
N MET A 918 -21.46 -5.34 -19.71
CA MET A 918 -21.72 -4.00 -20.27
C MET A 918 -20.80 -2.92 -19.68
N ALA A 919 -19.65 -3.32 -19.13
CA ALA A 919 -18.70 -2.38 -18.55
C ALA A 919 -17.94 -1.63 -19.66
N PRO A 920 -17.72 -0.31 -19.53
CA PRO A 920 -16.96 0.44 -20.52
C PRO A 920 -15.47 0.02 -20.50
N GLY A 921 -14.86 0.04 -21.68
CA GLY A 921 -13.49 -0.44 -21.91
C GLY A 921 -13.46 -1.89 -22.37
N PHE A 922 -12.54 -2.68 -21.80
CA PHE A 922 -12.30 -4.06 -22.22
C PHE A 922 -12.80 -5.05 -21.16
N ASP A 923 -13.56 -6.07 -21.58
CA ASP A 923 -13.78 -7.34 -20.90
C ASP A 923 -13.27 -8.49 -21.80
N GLY A 924 -12.16 -9.11 -21.39
CA GLY A 924 -11.39 -10.10 -22.13
C GLY A 924 -11.36 -11.48 -21.48
N PHE A 925 -11.09 -12.50 -22.29
CA PHE A 925 -10.56 -13.80 -21.85
C PHE A 925 -11.40 -14.51 -20.76
N PRO A 926 -12.70 -14.79 -21.01
CA PRO A 926 -13.53 -15.48 -20.04
C PRO A 926 -13.14 -16.95 -19.88
N HIS A 927 -13.17 -17.47 -18.65
CA HIS A 927 -13.04 -18.90 -18.38
C HIS A 927 -13.88 -19.34 -17.17
N MET A 928 -14.58 -20.47 -17.31
CA MET A 928 -15.43 -21.03 -16.26
C MET A 928 -14.67 -21.99 -15.34
N SER A 929 -15.00 -21.98 -14.05
CA SER A 929 -14.47 -22.96 -13.10
C SER A 929 -14.91 -24.38 -13.45
N PRO A 930 -14.15 -25.42 -13.08
CA PRO A 930 -14.50 -26.82 -13.37
C PRO A 930 -15.86 -27.26 -12.82
N ASP A 931 -16.35 -26.60 -11.77
CA ASP A 931 -17.66 -26.84 -11.15
C ASP A 931 -18.79 -25.96 -11.74
N GLY A 932 -18.49 -25.10 -12.71
CA GLY A 932 -19.44 -24.20 -13.37
C GLY A 932 -20.00 -23.06 -12.50
N ARG A 933 -19.49 -22.86 -11.27
CA ARG A 933 -20.04 -21.85 -10.34
C ARG A 933 -19.40 -20.47 -10.43
N TRP A 934 -18.20 -20.36 -11.00
CA TRP A 934 -17.43 -19.12 -11.03
C TRP A 934 -16.92 -18.82 -12.44
N LEU A 935 -17.03 -17.57 -12.85
CA LEU A 935 -16.41 -17.01 -14.05
C LEU A 935 -15.19 -16.20 -13.63
N VAL A 936 -14.05 -16.44 -14.27
CA VAL A 936 -12.92 -15.50 -14.28
C VAL A 936 -12.85 -14.80 -15.64
N TRP A 937 -12.48 -13.52 -15.66
CA TRP A 937 -12.19 -12.78 -16.89
C TRP A 937 -11.23 -11.62 -16.58
N ALA A 938 -10.61 -11.03 -17.60
CA ALA A 938 -9.79 -9.84 -17.48
C ALA A 938 -10.58 -8.59 -17.85
N SER A 939 -10.40 -7.47 -17.16
CA SER A 939 -11.20 -6.26 -17.40
C SER A 939 -10.52 -4.95 -16.98
N ASN A 940 -10.93 -3.83 -17.59
CA ASN A 940 -10.62 -2.48 -17.10
C ASN A 940 -11.71 -1.91 -16.17
N ARG A 941 -12.81 -2.64 -15.90
CA ARG A 941 -14.04 -2.11 -15.25
C ARG A 941 -13.87 -1.35 -13.93
N ALA A 942 -12.80 -1.59 -13.17
CA ALA A 942 -12.51 -0.86 -11.93
C ALA A 942 -11.94 0.54 -12.15
N ASP A 943 -11.18 0.76 -13.24
CA ASP A 943 -10.67 2.07 -13.65
C ASP A 943 -10.54 2.14 -15.18
N PRO A 944 -11.66 2.31 -15.92
CA PRO A 944 -11.66 2.30 -17.39
C PRO A 944 -10.78 3.37 -18.04
N GLY A 945 -10.43 4.43 -17.29
CA GLY A 945 -9.54 5.51 -17.77
C GLY A 945 -8.06 5.22 -17.59
N SER A 946 -7.68 4.19 -16.83
CA SER A 946 -6.27 3.82 -16.57
C SER A 946 -5.63 2.99 -17.69
N HIS A 947 -6.46 2.34 -18.52
CA HIS A 947 -6.11 1.24 -19.43
C HIS A 947 -5.55 -0.03 -18.77
N GLU A 948 -5.45 -0.12 -17.43
CA GLU A 948 -4.89 -1.30 -16.77
C GLU A 948 -5.86 -2.48 -16.78
N THR A 949 -5.43 -3.60 -17.38
CA THR A 949 -6.24 -4.82 -17.45
C THR A 949 -6.01 -5.67 -16.20
N ASN A 950 -7.07 -5.98 -15.46
CA ASN A 950 -7.02 -6.69 -14.18
C ASN A 950 -7.92 -7.93 -14.19
N LEU A 951 -7.61 -8.95 -13.40
CA LEU A 951 -8.45 -10.13 -13.29
C LEU A 951 -9.63 -9.90 -12.35
N PHE A 952 -10.79 -10.42 -12.73
CA PHE A 952 -12.04 -10.38 -11.98
C PHE A 952 -12.62 -11.78 -11.85
N LEU A 953 -13.31 -12.01 -10.74
CA LEU A 953 -14.08 -13.21 -10.49
C LEU A 953 -15.52 -12.84 -10.18
N ALA A 954 -16.47 -13.63 -10.67
CA ALA A 954 -17.87 -13.53 -10.31
C ALA A 954 -18.47 -14.93 -10.13
N ARG A 955 -19.44 -15.03 -9.23
CA ARG A 955 -20.32 -16.17 -9.14
C ARG A 955 -21.31 -16.13 -10.31
N TRP A 956 -21.27 -17.18 -11.13
CA TRP A 956 -22.16 -17.35 -12.27
C TRP A 956 -23.59 -17.63 -11.80
N ARG A 957 -24.56 -17.00 -12.49
CA ARG A 957 -25.99 -17.26 -12.37
C ARG A 957 -26.49 -17.68 -13.73
N ASP A 958 -27.12 -18.85 -13.81
CA ASP A 958 -27.70 -19.40 -15.05
C ASP A 958 -29.12 -18.87 -15.30
#